data_AF-A0A8H3G844-F1
#
_entry.id   AF-A0A8H3G844-F1
#
_cell.length_a   1.000
_cell.length_b   1.000
_cell.length_c   1.000
_cell.angle_alpha   90.00
_cell.angle_beta   90.00
_cell.angle_gamma   90.00
#
_symmetry.space_group_name_H-M   'P 1'
#
loop_
_entity.id
_entity.type
_entity.pdbx_description
1 polymer ?
#
loop_
_entity_poly.entity_id
_entity_poly.type
_entity_poly.pdbx_seq_one_letter_code
_entity_poly.pdbx_strand_id
1 'polypeptide(L)'
;MRLSSLSSQRAAIILPILLSIPLNVCATAIERRGNCCPGSCDDDDNGNQAPTLDGPTSDRAPGIGVEFETGSIKFESSGCDKPSTDSSKGKMVGNRQGDNWKLTADTTLNEAGLLDAEYILDGTQIKLETGKASQAAEEVAGDITAWNPFKGMQDPQVEIEDSTCNPWTITEPEEDGAAAGLKWAMQVTAPLPLEAISDLFSKAVTGGSSALLPSISPDRGVVSVTKEFFQANPNGISSDSVTDDVLGFFSLVLSYAKGAKEEDEDTSPKEIISIMPRTDWTNVFNQVKADVPGTLYDVVKIVACYKRSGDGVEIDGDYCGGTVQAPEPNAKMDGQTFKTSNSAGGSDSCTVQEWIQSIQDGNSPDRLSQVDQIIDGSIGGLKDALENVINTARAVPLFEFRRLPGAKSTEIKDRVTSAEQALIDYHHALGAIPRFGRTVRSPRSAVWKRQDPCADSAPSSTPVATAQLTCNGVDTTKWMGRDALNNVIGTFCADAEAQGVQDKDSGSIQRSYNAGGPDEVSLSMDWPSGADFKPQKDACVGYLSTVMDSCDGNEPDKNPLNWKHGGYNQVGDVRYNVNPTMQRYKAGTCSMHVHEEDYFSGVDGPGTSRSHTYYLRINAKDADGNTVASVDNDAEAGDGNSYHLAGYYNDMVMTPEAQGGDYIQFTIGDQSWHSDQGEGAQRCDVGGWDGDYSPVGRDMDCFFLC
;
A
#
# COMPACT_ATOMS: atom_id res chain seq x y z
N MET A 1 28.13 -84.39 -41.63
CA MET A 1 27.96 -84.69 -40.19
C MET A 1 27.66 -83.39 -39.46
N ARG A 2 26.52 -83.35 -38.74
CA ARG A 2 26.10 -82.57 -37.53
C ARG A 2 26.70 -81.15 -37.31
N LEU A 3 25.93 -80.04 -37.26
CA LEU A 3 24.84 -79.57 -36.35
C LEU A 3 25.35 -78.64 -35.22
N SER A 4 24.81 -77.40 -35.16
CA SER A 4 24.31 -76.64 -33.96
C SER A 4 24.08 -75.15 -34.34
N SER A 5 22.85 -74.68 -34.63
CA SER A 5 21.74 -74.19 -33.76
C SER A 5 21.94 -72.76 -33.20
N LEU A 6 21.20 -71.74 -33.67
CA LEU A 6 19.94 -71.13 -33.13
C LEU A 6 20.20 -70.22 -31.90
N SER A 7 19.55 -69.07 -31.65
CA SER A 7 18.52 -68.26 -32.33
C SER A 7 18.45 -66.88 -31.66
N SER A 8 18.09 -65.84 -32.41
CA SER A 8 17.91 -64.45 -31.98
C SER A 8 16.50 -64.21 -31.40
N GLN A 9 16.41 -63.52 -30.26
CA GLN A 9 15.15 -62.96 -29.73
C GLN A 9 15.02 -61.49 -30.19
N ARG A 10 13.84 -61.16 -30.74
CA ARG A 10 13.40 -59.80 -31.08
C ARG A 10 12.65 -59.20 -29.89
N ALA A 11 13.02 -57.98 -29.49
CA ALA A 11 12.21 -57.12 -28.64
C ALA A 11 11.50 -56.08 -29.53
N ALA A 12 10.19 -55.94 -29.35
CA ALA A 12 9.35 -54.97 -30.03
C ALA A 12 9.45 -53.61 -29.33
N ILE A 13 9.67 -52.54 -30.11
CA ILE A 13 9.61 -51.15 -29.67
C ILE A 13 8.21 -50.62 -29.99
N ILE A 14 7.47 -50.21 -28.97
CA ILE A 14 6.20 -49.50 -29.07
C ILE A 14 6.52 -48.00 -29.03
N LEU A 15 6.17 -47.28 -30.11
CA LEU A 15 6.21 -45.82 -30.21
C LEU A 15 4.90 -45.24 -29.64
N PRO A 16 4.91 -44.19 -28.79
CA PRO A 16 3.71 -43.44 -28.52
C PRO A 16 3.49 -42.38 -29.61
N ILE A 17 2.31 -42.43 -30.21
CA ILE A 17 1.75 -41.41 -31.10
C ILE A 17 1.21 -40.28 -30.21
N LEU A 18 1.84 -39.11 -30.27
CA LEU A 18 1.30 -37.87 -29.71
C LEU A 18 0.26 -37.31 -30.70
N LEU A 19 -1.01 -37.36 -30.32
CA LEU A 19 -2.09 -36.62 -30.96
C LEU A 19 -1.99 -35.14 -30.58
N SER A 20 -1.77 -34.29 -31.58
CA SER A 20 -1.92 -32.85 -31.47
C SER A 20 -3.41 -32.50 -31.48
N ILE A 21 -3.95 -32.08 -30.34
CA ILE A 21 -5.27 -31.45 -30.23
C ILE A 21 -5.06 -29.93 -30.34
N PRO A 22 -5.76 -29.20 -31.23
CA PRO A 22 -5.73 -27.75 -31.22
C PRO A 22 -6.54 -27.25 -30.02
N LEU A 23 -5.85 -26.64 -29.06
CA LEU A 23 -6.48 -25.84 -28.01
C LEU A 23 -6.85 -24.47 -28.62
N ASN A 24 -8.08 -24.36 -29.13
CA ASN A 24 -8.75 -23.08 -29.24
C ASN A 24 -9.15 -22.66 -27.82
N VAL A 25 -8.29 -21.89 -27.16
CA VAL A 25 -8.68 -21.13 -25.97
C VAL A 25 -9.45 -19.92 -26.49
N CYS A 26 -10.78 -19.97 -26.45
CA CYS A 26 -11.58 -18.76 -26.54
C CYS A 26 -11.26 -17.92 -25.30
N ALA A 27 -10.70 -16.74 -25.50
CA ALA A 27 -10.74 -15.68 -24.50
C ALA A 27 -12.22 -15.41 -24.19
N THR A 28 -12.64 -15.68 -22.97
CA THR A 28 -13.94 -15.25 -22.46
C THR A 28 -13.88 -13.73 -22.35
N ALA A 29 -14.59 -13.05 -23.24
CA ALA A 29 -14.87 -11.63 -23.11
C ALA A 29 -15.50 -11.37 -21.74
N ILE A 30 -14.96 -10.39 -21.02
CA ILE A 30 -15.57 -9.85 -19.80
C ILE A 30 -16.91 -9.23 -20.23
N GLU A 31 -18.02 -9.89 -19.88
CA GLU A 31 -19.36 -9.31 -20.02
C GLU A 31 -19.48 -8.12 -19.06
N ARG A 32 -19.58 -6.90 -19.61
CA ARG A 32 -20.12 -5.74 -18.89
C ARG A 32 -21.58 -6.05 -18.52
N ARG A 33 -21.84 -6.39 -17.25
CA ARG A 33 -23.16 -6.26 -16.64
C ARG A 33 -23.25 -4.92 -15.92
N GLY A 34 -24.17 -4.09 -16.40
CA GLY A 34 -24.52 -2.81 -15.80
C GLY A 34 -25.67 -2.16 -16.55
N ASN A 35 -26.87 -2.72 -16.42
CA ASN A 35 -28.11 -2.04 -16.80
C ASN A 35 -28.28 -0.83 -15.86
N CYS A 36 -28.04 0.38 -16.36
CA CYS A 36 -28.45 1.60 -15.70
C CYS A 36 -29.98 1.77 -15.78
N CYS A 37 -30.57 2.14 -14.64
CA CYS A 37 -31.99 2.44 -14.47
C CYS A 37 -32.51 3.49 -15.47
N PRO A 38 -33.76 3.37 -15.95
CA PRO A 38 -34.39 4.41 -16.74
C PRO A 38 -35.03 5.44 -15.80
N GLY A 39 -34.41 6.61 -15.69
CA GLY A 39 -35.08 7.82 -15.19
C GLY A 39 -34.21 8.69 -14.28
N SER A 40 -34.01 9.94 -14.71
CA SER A 40 -33.28 11.04 -14.06
C SER A 40 -31.81 11.17 -14.47
N CYS A 41 -31.64 11.70 -15.67
CA CYS A 41 -30.44 12.38 -16.15
C CYS A 41 -30.39 13.79 -15.55
N ASP A 42 -29.34 14.08 -14.79
CA ASP A 42 -28.79 15.43 -14.57
C ASP A 42 -27.26 15.28 -14.61
N ASP A 43 -26.66 15.59 -15.76
CA ASP A 43 -25.35 16.21 -16.01
C ASP A 43 -24.13 15.93 -15.09
N ASP A 44 -23.80 14.66 -14.81
CA ASP A 44 -22.48 14.24 -14.28
C ASP A 44 -21.51 13.79 -15.40
N ASP A 45 -21.53 14.48 -16.54
CA ASP A 45 -20.63 14.27 -17.69
C ASP A 45 -19.30 15.06 -17.53
N ASN A 46 -18.82 15.17 -16.29
CA ASN A 46 -17.59 15.90 -15.96
C ASN A 46 -16.37 14.97 -16.01
N GLY A 47 -15.65 15.03 -17.13
CA GLY A 47 -14.26 14.59 -17.24
C GLY A 47 -14.13 13.08 -17.41
N ASN A 48 -13.85 12.69 -18.66
CA ASN A 48 -13.55 11.35 -19.13
C ASN A 48 -12.22 10.81 -18.55
N GLN A 49 -12.05 10.81 -17.23
CA GLN A 49 -10.95 10.11 -16.58
C GLN A 49 -11.25 8.61 -16.72
N ALA A 50 -10.61 7.97 -17.70
CA ALA A 50 -10.48 6.53 -17.67
C ALA A 50 -9.96 6.14 -16.27
N PRO A 51 -10.49 5.06 -15.64
CA PRO A 51 -10.01 4.63 -14.33
C PRO A 51 -8.50 4.51 -14.39
N THR A 52 -7.82 5.32 -13.59
CA THR A 52 -6.37 5.40 -13.67
C THR A 52 -5.81 4.08 -13.12
N LEU A 53 -5.02 3.39 -13.94
CA LEU A 53 -4.46 2.07 -13.58
C LEU A 53 -3.43 2.20 -12.45
N ASP A 54 -2.98 3.41 -12.15
CA ASP A 54 -2.15 3.74 -10.99
C ASP A 54 -2.95 3.94 -9.69
N GLY A 55 -4.28 3.74 -9.73
CA GLY A 55 -5.20 3.99 -8.64
C GLY A 55 -5.07 3.02 -7.45
N PRO A 56 -5.90 3.22 -6.40
CA PRO A 56 -5.78 2.43 -5.19
C PRO A 56 -6.21 0.99 -5.43
N THR A 57 -5.71 0.12 -4.60
CA THR A 57 -6.15 -1.26 -4.51
C THR A 57 -7.53 -1.38 -3.89
N SER A 58 -8.31 -2.34 -4.38
CA SER A 58 -9.65 -2.64 -3.83
C SER A 58 -9.60 -3.22 -2.41
N ASP A 59 -8.51 -3.91 -2.05
CA ASP A 59 -8.29 -4.54 -0.74
C ASP A 59 -7.59 -3.61 0.27
N ARG A 60 -7.26 -2.37 -0.14
CA ARG A 60 -6.47 -1.40 0.63
C ARG A 60 -5.08 -1.90 1.03
N ALA A 61 -4.60 -3.02 0.50
CA ALA A 61 -3.20 -3.39 0.63
C ALA A 61 -2.34 -2.37 -0.14
N PRO A 62 -1.14 -2.01 0.34
CA PRO A 62 -0.37 -0.97 -0.31
C PRO A 62 0.06 -1.37 -1.72
N GLY A 63 -0.41 -0.62 -2.70
CA GLY A 63 -0.13 -0.76 -4.12
C GLY A 63 1.08 0.04 -4.60
N ILE A 64 1.51 -0.21 -5.83
CA ILE A 64 2.47 0.64 -6.53
C ILE A 64 2.11 0.72 -8.02
N GLY A 65 1.64 1.90 -8.43
CA GLY A 65 1.49 2.28 -9.83
C GLY A 65 2.77 2.95 -10.34
N VAL A 66 3.12 2.71 -11.60
CA VAL A 66 4.27 3.40 -12.23
C VAL A 66 3.92 3.80 -13.64
N GLU A 67 4.16 5.05 -13.98
CA GLU A 67 3.96 5.59 -15.33
C GLU A 67 5.32 5.87 -15.96
N PHE A 68 5.43 5.54 -17.25
CA PHE A 68 6.55 5.83 -18.10
C PHE A 68 6.05 6.60 -19.31
N GLU A 69 6.32 7.89 -19.35
CA GLU A 69 5.90 8.76 -20.45
C GLU A 69 7.09 9.10 -21.36
N THR A 70 6.88 9.20 -22.68
CA THR A 70 7.88 9.74 -23.58
C THR A 70 7.28 10.58 -24.70
N GLY A 71 7.66 11.85 -24.76
CA GLY A 71 7.35 12.73 -25.91
C GLY A 71 8.21 12.47 -27.15
N SER A 72 8.93 11.34 -27.20
CA SER A 72 9.78 10.92 -28.33
C SER A 72 9.18 9.76 -29.13
N ILE A 73 8.00 9.27 -28.75
CA ILE A 73 7.19 8.36 -29.55
C ILE A 73 5.83 9.04 -29.69
N LYS A 74 5.51 9.47 -30.90
CA LYS A 74 4.33 10.30 -31.18
C LYS A 74 3.35 9.58 -32.09
N PHE A 75 2.07 9.75 -31.79
CA PHE A 75 0.96 9.31 -32.60
C PHE A 75 0.23 10.53 -33.17
N GLU A 76 0.11 10.60 -34.49
CA GLU A 76 -0.60 11.67 -35.19
C GLU A 76 -1.86 11.16 -35.90
N SER A 77 -2.97 11.89 -35.76
CA SER A 77 -4.21 11.65 -36.53
C SER A 77 -4.67 12.95 -37.18
N SER A 78 -4.49 13.04 -38.49
CA SER A 78 -4.82 14.26 -39.25
C SER A 78 -6.32 14.53 -39.24
N GLY A 79 -6.72 15.69 -38.73
CA GLY A 79 -8.13 16.11 -38.67
C GLY A 79 -8.89 15.65 -37.42
N CYS A 80 -8.21 14.98 -36.48
CA CYS A 80 -8.73 14.77 -35.13
C CYS A 80 -8.84 16.11 -34.40
N ASP A 81 -10.00 16.42 -33.83
CA ASP A 81 -10.17 17.62 -33.01
C ASP A 81 -9.62 17.40 -31.59
N LYS A 82 -9.45 18.49 -30.84
CA LYS A 82 -8.87 18.43 -29.49
C LYS A 82 -9.71 17.60 -28.52
N PRO A 83 -11.05 17.75 -28.43
CA PRO A 83 -11.86 16.89 -27.56
C PRO A 83 -11.73 15.39 -27.88
N SER A 84 -11.69 15.02 -29.17
CA SER A 84 -11.51 13.62 -29.57
C SER A 84 -10.10 13.12 -29.25
N THR A 85 -9.08 13.97 -29.41
CA THR A 85 -7.70 13.69 -28.97
C THR A 85 -7.65 13.44 -27.47
N ASP A 86 -8.26 14.32 -26.67
CA ASP A 86 -8.28 14.22 -25.21
C ASP A 86 -9.02 12.98 -24.72
N SER A 87 -10.10 12.59 -25.42
CA SER A 87 -10.84 11.37 -25.10
C SER A 87 -10.04 10.07 -25.33
N SER A 88 -8.91 10.16 -26.05
CA SER A 88 -7.99 9.04 -26.28
C SER A 88 -6.93 8.89 -25.18
N LYS A 89 -6.83 9.85 -24.24
CA LYS A 89 -5.90 9.76 -23.10
C LYS A 89 -6.21 8.55 -22.21
N GLY A 90 -5.16 7.84 -21.79
CA GLY A 90 -5.25 6.65 -20.93
C GLY A 90 -5.86 5.43 -21.61
N LYS A 91 -6.16 5.51 -22.92
CA LYS A 91 -6.70 4.40 -23.71
C LYS A 91 -5.59 3.54 -24.28
N MET A 92 -5.83 2.22 -24.35
CA MET A 92 -4.82 1.26 -24.79
C MET A 92 -4.42 1.48 -26.25
N VAL A 93 -3.12 1.43 -26.53
CA VAL A 93 -2.54 1.52 -27.87
C VAL A 93 -2.35 0.10 -28.44
N GLY A 94 -3.11 -0.22 -29.48
CA GLY A 94 -3.14 -1.53 -30.10
C GLY A 94 -3.62 -2.61 -29.11
N ASN A 95 -2.92 -3.73 -29.07
CA ASN A 95 -3.13 -4.80 -28.08
C ASN A 95 -1.91 -4.95 -27.16
N ARG A 96 -1.21 -3.85 -26.87
CA ARG A 96 0.06 -3.87 -26.13
C ARG A 96 -0.20 -3.79 -24.63
N GLN A 97 -0.31 -4.97 -24.02
CA GLN A 97 -0.51 -5.13 -22.59
C GLN A 97 0.13 -6.44 -22.10
N GLY A 98 0.46 -6.48 -20.82
CA GLY A 98 0.75 -7.70 -20.07
C GLY A 98 -0.23 -7.86 -18.91
N ASP A 99 0.10 -8.75 -17.97
CA ASP A 99 -0.80 -9.04 -16.84
C ASP A 99 -0.93 -7.85 -15.88
N ASN A 100 0.10 -7.01 -15.76
CA ASN A 100 0.13 -5.88 -14.83
C ASN A 100 0.63 -4.58 -15.49
N TRP A 101 0.58 -4.47 -16.82
CA TRP A 101 0.98 -3.25 -17.52
C TRP A 101 0.22 -3.06 -18.83
N LYS A 102 0.09 -1.80 -19.27
CA LYS A 102 -0.49 -1.44 -20.58
C LYS A 102 0.31 -0.30 -21.22
N LEU A 103 0.38 -0.31 -22.55
CA LEU A 103 0.74 0.89 -23.31
C LEU A 103 -0.55 1.69 -23.57
N THR A 104 -0.57 2.92 -23.12
CA THR A 104 -1.62 3.91 -23.29
C THR A 104 -1.13 5.10 -24.11
N ALA A 105 -2.07 5.92 -24.54
CA ALA A 105 -1.77 7.21 -25.14
C ALA A 105 -1.92 8.32 -24.09
N ASP A 106 -0.97 9.25 -24.06
CA ASP A 106 -1.04 10.47 -23.26
C ASP A 106 -1.19 11.71 -24.15
N THR A 107 -1.74 12.79 -23.61
CA THR A 107 -1.96 14.03 -24.35
C THR A 107 -0.81 15.00 -24.20
N THR A 108 -0.39 15.57 -25.32
CA THR A 108 0.49 16.75 -25.29
C THR A 108 -0.34 17.99 -24.95
N LEU A 109 0.22 18.90 -24.16
CA LEU A 109 -0.50 20.12 -23.75
C LEU A 109 -0.90 20.96 -24.98
N ASN A 110 -2.20 20.96 -25.29
CA ASN A 110 -2.89 21.84 -26.24
C ASN A 110 -2.76 21.54 -27.74
N GLU A 111 -2.28 20.36 -28.15
CA GLU A 111 -2.23 20.00 -29.58
C GLU A 111 -3.34 19.01 -29.97
N ALA A 112 -4.09 19.34 -31.02
CA ALA A 112 -5.12 18.45 -31.57
C ALA A 112 -4.50 17.45 -32.55
N GLY A 113 -4.91 16.19 -32.48
CA GLY A 113 -4.42 15.13 -33.33
C GLY A 113 -2.98 14.70 -33.04
N LEU A 114 -2.48 14.96 -31.82
CA LEU A 114 -1.16 14.54 -31.37
C LEU A 114 -1.23 13.91 -29.97
N LEU A 115 -0.69 12.70 -29.84
CA LEU A 115 -0.58 11.96 -28.58
C LEU A 115 0.86 11.43 -28.41
N ASP A 116 1.27 11.25 -27.17
CA ASP A 116 2.54 10.63 -26.78
C ASP A 116 2.30 9.20 -26.29
N ALA A 117 3.36 8.37 -26.32
CA ALA A 117 3.30 7.01 -25.76
C ALA A 117 3.54 7.02 -24.25
N GLU A 118 2.76 6.21 -23.54
CA GLU A 118 2.83 6.04 -22.10
C GLU A 118 2.71 4.55 -21.74
N TYR A 119 3.58 4.03 -20.90
CA TYR A 119 3.36 2.73 -20.26
C TYR A 119 2.91 2.92 -18.82
N ILE A 120 1.86 2.22 -18.41
CA ILE A 120 1.37 2.23 -17.02
C ILE A 120 1.50 0.83 -16.45
N LEU A 121 2.15 0.71 -15.28
CA LEU A 121 2.10 -0.45 -14.41
C LEU A 121 0.88 -0.32 -13.48
N ASP A 122 0.03 -1.35 -13.45
CA ASP A 122 -1.28 -1.32 -12.80
C ASP A 122 -1.16 -1.42 -11.26
N GLY A 123 -1.13 -0.26 -10.60
CA GLY A 123 -1.09 -0.12 -9.14
C GLY A 123 -2.28 -0.69 -8.41
N THR A 124 -3.43 -0.87 -9.09
CA THR A 124 -4.60 -1.53 -8.49
C THR A 124 -4.36 -3.03 -8.26
N GLN A 125 -3.46 -3.64 -9.06
CA GLN A 125 -3.12 -5.06 -9.03
C GLN A 125 -1.77 -5.35 -8.39
N ILE A 126 -0.78 -4.48 -8.60
CA ILE A 126 0.58 -4.64 -8.11
C ILE A 126 0.65 -4.16 -6.66
N LYS A 127 0.95 -5.08 -5.74
CA LYS A 127 1.19 -4.76 -4.32
C LYS A 127 2.68 -4.70 -4.02
N LEU A 128 3.05 -3.88 -3.05
CA LEU A 128 4.40 -3.89 -2.47
C LEU A 128 4.76 -5.30 -1.95
N GLU A 129 6.06 -5.62 -1.94
CA GLU A 129 6.65 -6.90 -1.52
C GLU A 129 6.32 -8.12 -2.39
N THR A 130 5.50 -7.97 -3.43
CA THR A 130 5.16 -9.08 -4.33
C THR A 130 6.20 -9.31 -5.43
N GLY A 131 7.07 -8.32 -5.68
CA GLY A 131 8.03 -8.31 -6.78
C GLY A 131 7.40 -8.11 -8.16
N LYS A 132 6.07 -7.98 -8.24
CA LYS A 132 5.33 -7.83 -9.50
C LYS A 132 5.65 -6.52 -10.23
N ALA A 133 5.98 -5.45 -9.50
CA ALA A 133 6.37 -4.19 -10.12
C ALA A 133 7.62 -4.36 -10.99
N SER A 134 8.67 -4.97 -10.42
CA SER A 134 9.91 -5.27 -11.14
C SER A 134 9.72 -6.21 -12.34
N GLN A 135 8.82 -7.19 -12.23
CA GLN A 135 8.48 -8.11 -13.32
C GLN A 135 7.77 -7.37 -14.45
N ALA A 136 6.74 -6.57 -14.13
CA ALA A 136 5.98 -5.81 -15.13
C ALA A 136 6.89 -4.78 -15.83
N ALA A 137 7.80 -4.15 -15.09
CA ALA A 137 8.82 -3.25 -15.64
C ALA A 137 9.78 -3.97 -16.62
N GLU A 138 10.17 -5.22 -16.33
CA GLU A 138 10.99 -6.04 -17.23
C GLU A 138 10.23 -6.39 -18.53
N GLU A 139 8.93 -6.70 -18.42
CA GLU A 139 8.08 -6.96 -19.57
C GLU A 139 7.90 -5.71 -20.43
N VAL A 140 7.67 -4.53 -19.84
CA VAL A 140 7.63 -3.24 -20.55
C VAL A 140 8.95 -2.97 -21.29
N ALA A 141 10.10 -3.20 -20.65
CA ALA A 141 11.40 -3.05 -21.30
C ALA A 141 11.57 -3.98 -22.51
N GLY A 142 11.08 -5.22 -22.38
CA GLY A 142 11.00 -6.18 -23.48
C GLY A 142 10.08 -5.71 -24.60
N ASP A 143 8.91 -5.16 -24.25
CA ASP A 143 7.91 -4.66 -25.18
C ASP A 143 8.45 -3.49 -26.02
N ILE A 144 9.08 -2.49 -25.39
CA ILE A 144 9.69 -1.34 -26.09
C ILE A 144 10.69 -1.83 -27.16
N THR A 145 11.52 -2.80 -26.79
CA THR A 145 12.56 -3.35 -27.67
C THR A 145 11.96 -4.19 -28.80
N ALA A 146 10.90 -4.94 -28.53
CA ALA A 146 10.23 -5.79 -29.51
C ALA A 146 9.32 -4.99 -30.46
N TRP A 147 8.65 -3.95 -29.95
CA TRP A 147 7.82 -3.04 -30.74
C TRP A 147 8.66 -2.23 -31.71
N ASN A 148 9.73 -1.62 -31.19
CA ASN A 148 10.66 -0.77 -31.92
C ASN A 148 9.94 0.20 -32.88
N PRO A 149 9.05 1.08 -32.38
CA PRO A 149 8.33 2.02 -33.22
C PRO A 149 9.30 3.00 -33.87
N PHE A 150 9.08 3.32 -35.15
CA PHE A 150 9.77 4.40 -35.85
C PHE A 150 9.00 4.84 -37.10
N LYS A 151 9.28 6.06 -37.56
CA LYS A 151 8.73 6.67 -38.76
C LYS A 151 9.17 5.90 -40.01
N GLY A 152 8.21 5.45 -40.80
CA GLY A 152 8.47 4.71 -42.03
C GLY A 152 8.66 3.20 -41.83
N MET A 153 8.34 2.68 -40.64
CA MET A 153 8.15 1.24 -40.46
C MET A 153 7.05 0.70 -41.40
N GLN A 154 7.07 -0.61 -41.67
CA GLN A 154 6.17 -1.23 -42.66
C GLN A 154 4.67 -1.02 -42.36
N ASP A 155 4.32 -0.91 -41.08
CA ASP A 155 2.96 -0.65 -40.59
C ASP A 155 3.01 0.38 -39.46
N PRO A 156 3.02 1.69 -39.78
CA PRO A 156 3.15 2.75 -38.78
C PRO A 156 1.79 3.09 -38.14
N GLN A 157 0.71 2.40 -38.49
CA GLN A 157 -0.62 2.69 -37.99
C GLN A 157 -0.86 1.95 -36.67
N VAL A 158 -1.48 2.62 -35.71
CA VAL A 158 -1.94 2.03 -34.45
C VAL A 158 -3.40 2.40 -34.21
N GLU A 159 -4.15 1.47 -33.63
CA GLU A 159 -5.50 1.72 -33.13
C GLU A 159 -5.40 2.12 -31.67
N ILE A 160 -6.13 3.16 -31.24
CA ILE A 160 -6.28 3.49 -29.83
C ILE A 160 -7.70 3.08 -29.41
N GLU A 161 -7.81 2.36 -28.29
CA GLU A 161 -9.08 1.86 -27.77
C GLU A 161 -10.13 2.97 -27.66
N ASP A 162 -11.34 2.71 -28.17
CA ASP A 162 -12.47 3.65 -28.22
C ASP A 162 -12.24 4.98 -28.97
N SER A 163 -11.09 5.18 -29.60
CA SER A 163 -10.77 6.45 -30.26
C SER A 163 -11.56 6.62 -31.56
N THR A 164 -12.27 7.74 -31.68
CA THR A 164 -12.98 8.14 -32.92
C THR A 164 -12.01 8.64 -34.01
N CYS A 165 -10.74 8.81 -33.67
CA CYS A 165 -9.69 9.33 -34.56
C CYS A 165 -8.81 8.23 -35.17
N ASN A 166 -9.17 6.96 -34.98
CA ASN A 166 -8.41 5.85 -35.56
C ASN A 166 -8.48 5.82 -37.10
N PRO A 167 -7.41 5.35 -37.76
CA PRO A 167 -6.12 4.95 -37.17
C PRO A 167 -5.21 6.15 -36.87
N TRP A 168 -4.29 5.98 -35.92
CA TRP A 168 -3.22 6.93 -35.61
C TRP A 168 -1.91 6.51 -36.27
N THR A 169 -1.06 7.47 -36.63
CA THR A 169 0.23 7.23 -37.31
C THR A 169 1.40 7.50 -36.39
N ILE A 170 2.33 6.55 -36.25
CA ILE A 170 3.61 6.75 -35.57
C ILE A 170 4.48 7.69 -36.41
N THR A 171 4.83 8.86 -35.86
CA THR A 171 5.65 9.87 -36.56
C THR A 171 7.04 10.08 -35.95
N GLU A 172 7.26 9.58 -34.75
CA GLU A 172 8.55 9.55 -34.05
C GLU A 172 8.74 8.21 -33.33
N PRO A 173 9.99 7.74 -33.12
CA PRO A 173 11.26 8.33 -33.55
C PRO A 173 11.53 8.17 -35.06
N GLU A 174 12.53 8.86 -35.62
CA GLU A 174 12.83 8.80 -37.07
C GLU A 174 13.60 7.54 -37.50
N GLU A 175 14.39 6.94 -36.60
CA GLU A 175 15.34 5.88 -36.93
C GLU A 175 14.94 4.52 -36.32
N ASP A 176 15.16 3.46 -37.11
CA ASP A 176 15.03 2.07 -36.65
C ASP A 176 15.99 1.78 -35.48
N GLY A 177 15.48 1.18 -34.41
CA GLY A 177 16.23 0.83 -33.20
C GLY A 177 16.34 1.97 -32.18
N ALA A 178 15.85 3.17 -32.49
CA ALA A 178 15.96 4.33 -31.61
C ALA A 178 15.16 4.16 -30.31
N ALA A 179 14.03 3.45 -30.35
CA ALA A 179 13.10 3.31 -29.23
C ALA A 179 13.76 2.79 -27.92
N ALA A 180 14.67 1.82 -28.02
CA ALA A 180 15.39 1.28 -26.87
C ALA A 180 16.32 2.30 -26.19
N GLY A 181 16.78 3.31 -26.93
CA GLY A 181 17.67 4.36 -26.44
C GLY A 181 16.93 5.58 -25.88
N LEU A 182 15.62 5.69 -26.10
CA LEU A 182 14.80 6.79 -25.61
C LEU A 182 14.70 6.76 -24.09
N LYS A 183 14.63 7.95 -23.50
CA LYS A 183 14.37 8.10 -22.07
C LYS A 183 12.87 8.22 -21.85
N TRP A 184 12.39 7.44 -20.89
CA TRP A 184 11.02 7.47 -20.40
C TRP A 184 10.99 8.18 -19.06
N ALA A 185 10.21 9.25 -18.95
CA ALA A 185 10.00 9.96 -17.70
C ALA A 185 9.20 9.06 -16.76
N MET A 186 9.75 8.78 -15.58
CA MET A 186 9.13 7.87 -14.61
C MET A 186 8.33 8.68 -13.59
N GLN A 187 7.12 8.22 -13.28
CA GLN A 187 6.30 8.68 -12.18
C GLN A 187 5.83 7.47 -11.37
N VAL A 188 5.72 7.60 -10.04
CA VAL A 188 5.34 6.48 -9.16
C VAL A 188 4.18 6.90 -8.28
N THR A 189 3.06 6.18 -8.32
CA THR A 189 1.91 6.39 -7.42
C THR A 189 1.89 5.32 -6.35
N ALA A 190 1.95 5.71 -5.07
CA ALA A 190 1.98 4.77 -3.95
C ALA A 190 1.49 5.41 -2.64
N PRO A 191 0.99 4.61 -1.68
CA PRO A 191 0.63 5.10 -0.35
C PRO A 191 1.88 5.38 0.48
N LEU A 192 1.90 6.50 1.22
CA LEU A 192 2.95 6.75 2.22
C LEU A 192 2.41 7.48 3.45
N PRO A 193 2.92 7.18 4.66
CA PRO A 193 2.68 8.02 5.82
C PRO A 193 3.25 9.43 5.64
N LEU A 194 2.61 10.45 6.23
CA LEU A 194 3.09 11.84 6.15
C LEU A 194 4.47 12.04 6.80
N GLU A 195 4.87 11.17 7.72
CA GLU A 195 6.23 11.17 8.28
C GLU A 195 7.28 10.85 7.19
N ALA A 196 6.99 9.94 6.27
CA ALA A 196 7.85 9.66 5.12
C ALA A 196 7.93 10.87 4.19
N ILE A 197 6.81 11.56 3.97
CA ILE A 197 6.77 12.81 3.22
C ILE A 197 7.67 13.86 3.86
N SER A 198 7.60 14.06 5.17
CA SER A 198 8.49 14.98 5.90
C SER A 198 9.98 14.69 5.65
N ASP A 199 10.37 13.41 5.71
CA ASP A 199 11.74 12.98 5.42
C ASP A 199 12.14 13.23 3.96
N LEU A 200 11.26 12.93 2.99
CA LEU A 200 11.51 13.19 1.56
C LEU A 200 11.71 14.70 1.29
N PHE A 201 10.89 15.58 1.87
CA PHE A 201 11.09 17.03 1.76
C PHE A 201 12.40 17.49 2.39
N SER A 202 12.77 16.93 3.55
CA SER A 202 14.04 17.20 4.21
C SER A 202 15.22 16.78 3.33
N LYS A 203 15.19 15.58 2.74
CA LYS A 203 16.20 15.08 1.79
C LYS A 203 16.29 15.99 0.57
N ALA A 204 15.16 16.36 -0.04
CA ALA A 204 15.14 17.24 -1.21
C ALA A 204 15.85 18.58 -0.96
N VAL A 205 15.61 19.22 0.18
CA VAL A 205 16.22 20.53 0.52
C VAL A 205 17.67 20.40 1.00
N THR A 206 18.04 19.28 1.62
CA THR A 206 19.40 19.06 2.15
C THR A 206 20.36 18.38 1.17
N GLY A 207 19.89 18.04 -0.04
CA GLY A 207 20.68 17.31 -1.03
C GLY A 207 20.83 15.81 -0.73
N GLY A 208 19.96 15.26 0.10
CA GLY A 208 19.82 13.82 0.28
C GLY A 208 19.23 13.15 -0.96
N SER A 209 19.53 11.87 -1.16
CA SER A 209 19.01 11.08 -2.28
C SER A 209 17.88 10.16 -1.85
N SER A 210 16.91 9.95 -2.75
CA SER A 210 15.89 8.90 -2.67
C SER A 210 15.51 8.47 -4.08
N ALA A 211 15.08 7.22 -4.26
CA ALA A 211 14.51 6.77 -5.54
C ALA A 211 13.16 7.43 -5.85
N LEU A 212 12.53 8.04 -4.85
CA LEU A 212 11.27 8.80 -4.93
C LEU A 212 11.48 10.31 -5.05
N LEU A 213 12.71 10.76 -5.30
CA LEU A 213 13.04 12.18 -5.52
C LEU A 213 13.67 12.39 -6.90
N PRO A 214 13.45 13.57 -7.52
CA PRO A 214 14.10 13.92 -8.78
C PRO A 214 15.62 14.00 -8.63
N SER A 215 16.37 13.72 -9.70
CA SER A 215 17.85 13.83 -9.73
C SER A 215 18.36 15.26 -9.95
N ILE A 216 17.48 16.20 -10.28
CA ILE A 216 17.84 17.61 -10.53
C ILE A 216 17.76 18.43 -9.24
N SER A 217 18.47 19.57 -9.22
CA SER A 217 18.51 20.59 -8.15
C SER A 217 17.14 20.72 -7.44
N PRO A 218 17.10 20.98 -6.11
CA PRO A 218 15.85 21.05 -5.34
C PRO A 218 14.78 21.76 -6.14
N ASP A 219 13.67 21.06 -6.37
CA ASP A 219 12.51 21.57 -7.10
C ASP A 219 12.22 22.99 -6.63
N ARG A 220 12.13 23.92 -7.59
CA ARG A 220 11.75 25.29 -7.28
C ARG A 220 10.39 25.25 -6.59
N GLY A 221 10.31 25.74 -5.36
CA GLY A 221 9.07 25.77 -4.59
C GLY A 221 8.95 24.71 -3.49
N VAL A 222 9.91 23.79 -3.34
CA VAL A 222 9.92 22.85 -2.21
C VAL A 222 10.26 23.56 -0.90
N VAL A 223 9.35 23.47 0.06
CA VAL A 223 9.50 23.97 1.43
C VAL A 223 9.51 22.80 2.39
N SER A 224 10.68 22.52 3.00
CA SER A 224 10.80 21.55 4.08
C SER A 224 10.53 22.25 5.42
N VAL A 225 9.33 22.02 5.96
CA VAL A 225 8.91 22.54 7.27
C VAL A 225 9.57 21.73 8.37
N THR A 226 10.17 22.44 9.33
CA THR A 226 10.85 21.86 10.49
C THR A 226 10.17 22.29 11.78
N LYS A 227 10.58 21.73 12.91
CA LYS A 227 10.00 22.08 14.23
C LYS A 227 10.14 23.57 14.54
N GLU A 228 11.20 24.19 14.06
CA GLU A 228 11.53 25.60 14.24
C GLU A 228 10.51 26.55 13.55
N PHE A 229 9.76 26.08 12.55
CA PHE A 229 8.65 26.86 11.95
C PHE A 229 7.50 27.08 12.95
N PHE A 230 7.41 26.26 14.00
CA PHE A 230 6.38 26.33 15.04
C PHE A 230 6.85 27.07 16.30
N GLN A 231 8.01 27.75 16.26
CA GLN A 231 8.56 28.43 17.45
C GLN A 231 7.72 29.61 17.94
N ALA A 232 6.91 30.23 17.07
CA ALA A 232 5.94 31.26 17.46
C ALA A 232 4.65 30.67 18.06
N ASN A 233 4.57 29.35 18.21
CA ASN A 233 3.45 28.63 18.78
C ASN A 233 2.10 28.93 18.09
N PRO A 234 2.00 28.86 16.75
CA PRO A 234 0.78 29.20 16.02
C PRO A 234 -0.38 28.32 16.49
N ASN A 235 -1.48 28.95 16.89
CA ASN A 235 -2.65 28.30 17.51
C ASN A 235 -2.34 27.33 18.66
N GLY A 236 -1.20 27.49 19.34
CA GLY A 236 -0.79 26.60 20.44
C GLY A 236 -0.03 25.35 20.01
N ILE A 237 0.36 25.23 18.74
CA ILE A 237 1.22 24.15 18.24
C ILE A 237 2.67 24.48 18.60
N SER A 238 3.25 23.78 19.56
CA SER A 238 4.62 24.01 20.00
C SER A 238 5.64 23.27 19.12
N SER A 239 6.79 23.91 18.88
CA SER A 239 7.96 23.27 18.25
C SER A 239 8.42 21.99 18.96
N ASP A 240 8.20 21.88 20.27
CA ASP A 240 8.66 20.72 21.05
C ASP A 240 7.73 19.51 20.92
N SER A 241 6.46 19.75 20.56
CA SER A 241 5.43 18.72 20.51
C SER A 241 4.92 18.42 19.10
N VAL A 242 5.25 19.25 18.11
CA VAL A 242 4.85 19.00 16.72
C VAL A 242 5.50 17.69 16.22
N THR A 243 4.67 16.84 15.62
CA THR A 243 5.00 15.50 15.14
C THR A 243 5.40 15.53 13.67
N ASP A 244 6.12 14.51 13.22
CA ASP A 244 6.70 14.49 11.88
C ASP A 244 5.64 14.39 10.76
N ASP A 245 4.47 13.83 11.05
CA ASP A 245 3.32 13.81 10.13
C ASP A 245 2.72 15.21 9.93
N VAL A 246 2.60 16.00 11.00
CA VAL A 246 2.23 17.43 10.93
C VAL A 246 3.27 18.20 10.12
N LEU A 247 4.58 17.95 10.33
CA LEU A 247 5.64 18.56 9.53
C LEU A 247 5.56 18.19 8.05
N GLY A 248 5.26 16.92 7.73
CA GLY A 248 5.07 16.45 6.36
C GLY A 248 3.88 17.10 5.68
N PHE A 249 2.74 17.17 6.37
CA PHE A 249 1.54 17.87 5.88
C PHE A 249 1.82 19.35 5.59
N PHE A 250 2.42 20.08 6.53
CA PHE A 250 2.72 21.49 6.31
C PHE A 250 3.81 21.71 5.26
N SER A 251 4.75 20.77 5.06
CA SER A 251 5.72 20.83 3.96
C SER A 251 5.03 20.77 2.60
N LEU A 252 4.07 19.86 2.43
CA LEU A 252 3.22 19.78 1.25
C LEU A 252 2.42 21.08 1.04
N VAL A 253 1.63 21.49 2.05
CA VAL A 253 0.76 22.67 1.96
C VAL A 253 1.56 23.94 1.65
N LEU A 254 2.67 24.19 2.35
CA LEU A 254 3.48 25.39 2.10
C LEU A 254 4.14 25.40 0.72
N SER A 255 4.54 24.23 0.21
CA SER A 255 5.18 24.16 -1.11
C SER A 255 4.21 24.53 -2.22
N TYR A 256 2.97 24.02 -2.16
CA TYR A 256 1.89 24.44 -3.06
C TYR A 256 1.50 25.91 -2.85
N ALA A 257 1.29 26.33 -1.60
CA ALA A 257 0.86 27.69 -1.27
C ALA A 257 1.88 28.77 -1.68
N LYS A 258 3.17 28.51 -1.50
CA LYS A 258 4.25 29.42 -1.95
C LYS A 258 4.54 29.30 -3.44
N GLY A 259 4.24 28.16 -4.06
CA GLY A 259 4.40 27.92 -5.49
C GLY A 259 3.22 28.42 -6.35
N ALA A 260 2.08 28.72 -5.74
CA ALA A 260 1.01 29.49 -6.35
C ALA A 260 1.54 30.83 -6.90
N LYS A 261 0.86 31.39 -7.90
CA LYS A 261 1.27 32.63 -8.58
C LYS A 261 0.20 33.71 -8.43
N GLU A 262 0.64 34.97 -8.44
CA GLU A 262 -0.27 36.12 -8.41
C GLU A 262 -0.92 36.38 -9.79
N GLU A 263 -0.20 36.13 -10.90
CA GLU A 263 -0.71 36.41 -12.26
C GLU A 263 -0.18 35.43 -13.34
N ASP A 264 -1.08 35.04 -14.25
CA ASP A 264 -0.91 34.81 -15.71
C ASP A 264 -0.17 33.59 -16.30
N GLU A 265 0.06 32.52 -15.56
CA GLU A 265 0.45 31.26 -16.20
C GLU A 265 -0.60 30.19 -15.98
N ASP A 266 -1.30 29.82 -17.05
CA ASP A 266 -2.14 28.62 -17.14
C ASP A 266 -1.24 27.37 -17.05
N THR A 267 -0.69 27.14 -15.85
CA THR A 267 0.13 25.99 -15.51
C THR A 267 -0.64 25.15 -14.53
N SER A 268 -0.77 23.85 -14.80
CA SER A 268 -1.41 22.96 -13.83
C SER A 268 -0.64 23.00 -12.50
N PRO A 269 -1.34 23.10 -11.35
CA PRO A 269 -0.70 23.08 -10.03
C PRO A 269 0.14 21.82 -9.79
N LYS A 270 -0.08 20.73 -10.55
CA LYS A 270 0.75 19.53 -10.49
C LYS A 270 2.22 19.78 -10.81
N GLU A 271 2.53 20.83 -11.56
CA GLU A 271 3.90 21.17 -11.97
C GLU A 271 4.69 21.95 -10.89
N ILE A 272 4.06 22.28 -9.76
CA ILE A 272 4.69 23.08 -8.69
C ILE A 272 5.79 22.28 -7.97
N ILE A 273 5.51 21.02 -7.60
CA ILE A 273 6.48 20.14 -6.93
C ILE A 273 6.34 18.70 -7.42
N SER A 274 7.39 17.90 -7.23
CA SER A 274 7.39 16.49 -7.64
C SER A 274 6.68 15.52 -6.68
N ILE A 275 6.16 15.96 -5.53
CA ILE A 275 5.39 15.11 -4.62
C ILE A 275 3.95 15.61 -4.64
N MET A 276 3.08 14.92 -5.36
CA MET A 276 1.71 15.33 -5.59
C MET A 276 0.74 14.41 -4.84
N PRO A 277 -0.19 14.92 -4.04
CA PRO A 277 -1.22 14.09 -3.42
C PRO A 277 -2.25 13.65 -4.47
N ARG A 278 -2.44 12.34 -4.58
CA ARG A 278 -3.50 11.73 -5.40
C ARG A 278 -4.77 11.52 -4.59
N THR A 279 -4.64 11.29 -3.29
CA THR A 279 -5.73 11.42 -2.31
C THR A 279 -6.11 12.89 -2.14
N ASP A 280 -7.41 13.19 -2.06
CA ASP A 280 -7.94 14.53 -1.83
C ASP A 280 -7.37 15.18 -0.55
N TRP A 281 -7.09 16.48 -0.60
CA TRP A 281 -6.41 17.17 0.49
C TRP A 281 -7.19 17.16 1.80
N THR A 282 -8.53 17.10 1.76
CA THR A 282 -9.35 16.93 2.97
C THR A 282 -8.98 15.63 3.69
N ASN A 283 -8.79 14.54 2.94
CA ASN A 283 -8.42 13.24 3.51
C ASN A 283 -6.96 13.18 3.95
N VAL A 284 -6.07 13.90 3.27
CA VAL A 284 -4.68 14.12 3.74
C VAL A 284 -4.69 14.89 5.07
N PHE A 285 -5.45 15.99 5.18
CA PHE A 285 -5.55 16.78 6.40
C PHE A 285 -6.19 16.00 7.56
N ASN A 286 -7.19 15.17 7.29
CA ASN A 286 -7.82 14.32 8.31
C ASN A 286 -6.81 13.41 9.04
N GLN A 287 -5.66 13.10 8.44
CA GLN A 287 -4.59 12.33 9.10
C GLN A 287 -3.94 13.08 10.27
N VAL A 288 -3.96 14.42 10.26
CA VAL A 288 -3.28 15.28 11.26
C VAL A 288 -4.21 16.28 11.95
N LYS A 289 -5.49 16.33 11.56
CA LYS A 289 -6.48 17.31 12.04
C LYS A 289 -6.57 17.42 13.56
N ALA A 290 -6.42 16.31 14.28
CA ALA A 290 -6.48 16.29 15.74
C ALA A 290 -5.36 17.08 16.42
N ASP A 291 -4.22 17.26 15.73
CA ASP A 291 -3.01 17.92 16.23
C ASP A 291 -2.84 19.35 15.71
N VAL A 292 -3.77 19.81 14.86
CA VAL A 292 -3.79 21.16 14.28
C VAL A 292 -5.00 21.95 14.80
N PRO A 293 -4.92 22.57 15.99
CA PRO A 293 -6.00 23.38 16.55
C PRO A 293 -6.18 24.72 15.82
N GLY A 294 -7.39 25.28 15.94
CA GLY A 294 -7.75 26.59 15.40
C GLY A 294 -7.99 26.55 13.88
N THR A 295 -7.87 27.71 13.22
CA THR A 295 -7.99 27.80 11.76
C THR A 295 -6.69 27.33 11.11
N LEU A 296 -6.78 26.36 10.21
CA LEU A 296 -5.67 25.86 9.41
C LEU A 296 -5.00 27.00 8.62
N TYR A 297 -5.78 27.90 8.02
CA TYR A 297 -5.23 29.04 7.28
C TYR A 297 -4.41 29.99 8.16
N ASP A 298 -4.84 30.25 9.40
CA ASP A 298 -4.08 31.08 10.35
C ASP A 298 -2.73 30.45 10.69
N VAL A 299 -2.69 29.11 10.86
CA VAL A 299 -1.43 28.38 11.06
C VAL A 299 -0.55 28.49 9.82
N VAL A 300 -1.09 28.25 8.63
CA VAL A 300 -0.34 28.34 7.36
C VAL A 300 0.27 29.74 7.18
N LYS A 301 -0.46 30.82 7.46
CA LYS A 301 0.06 32.19 7.36
C LYS A 301 1.28 32.42 8.26
N ILE A 302 1.24 31.92 9.49
CA ILE A 302 2.37 32.05 10.43
C ILE A 302 3.54 31.15 10.02
N VAL A 303 3.28 29.89 9.66
CA VAL A 303 4.31 28.94 9.23
C VAL A 303 4.98 29.42 7.94
N ALA A 304 4.24 30.04 7.02
CA ALA A 304 4.78 30.63 5.79
C ALA A 304 5.75 31.80 6.02
N CYS A 305 5.76 32.40 7.22
CA CYS A 305 6.71 33.44 7.59
C CYS A 305 8.15 32.96 7.67
N TYR A 306 8.38 31.66 7.70
CA TYR A 306 9.71 31.11 7.85
C TYR A 306 10.24 30.56 6.53
N LYS A 307 11.55 30.65 6.39
CA LYS A 307 12.33 29.86 5.44
C LYS A 307 13.56 29.32 6.15
N ARG A 308 14.09 28.20 5.65
CA ARG A 308 15.24 27.53 6.25
C ARG A 308 16.51 28.38 6.09
N SER A 309 17.30 28.47 7.16
CA SER A 309 18.60 29.16 7.19
C SER A 309 19.59 28.29 7.98
N GLY A 310 20.38 27.49 7.26
CA GLY A 310 21.23 26.46 7.87
C GLY A 310 20.41 25.41 8.65
N ASP A 311 20.74 25.26 9.94
CA ASP A 311 20.04 24.37 10.89
C ASP A 311 18.82 25.04 11.56
N GLY A 312 18.56 26.32 11.29
CA GLY A 312 17.44 27.06 11.86
C GLY A 312 16.51 27.64 10.80
N VAL A 313 15.78 28.69 11.20
CA VAL A 313 14.88 29.44 10.32
C VAL A 313 15.16 30.94 10.44
N GLU A 314 14.85 31.66 9.37
CA GLU A 314 14.79 33.11 9.34
C GLU A 314 13.45 33.58 8.79
N ILE A 315 13.14 34.87 8.96
CA ILE A 315 11.93 35.46 8.39
C ILE A 315 12.05 35.50 6.87
N ASP A 316 11.04 34.94 6.22
CA ASP A 316 10.79 35.09 4.80
C ASP A 316 10.13 36.45 4.55
N GLY A 317 10.96 37.46 4.27
CA GLY A 317 10.54 38.86 4.09
C GLY A 317 9.50 39.09 3.00
N ASP A 318 9.34 38.12 2.09
CA ASP A 318 8.30 38.14 1.07
C ASP A 318 6.91 37.96 1.66
N TYR A 319 6.78 37.10 2.67
CA TYR A 319 5.48 36.75 3.27
C TYR A 319 5.25 37.43 4.61
N CYS A 320 6.31 37.84 5.32
CA CYS A 320 6.16 38.36 6.68
C CYS A 320 7.19 39.45 7.05
N GLY A 321 6.78 40.31 7.98
CA GLY A 321 7.64 41.18 8.75
C GLY A 321 7.90 40.64 10.16
N GLY A 322 8.25 41.54 11.08
CA GLY A 322 8.43 41.20 12.49
C GLY A 322 9.75 40.50 12.80
N THR A 323 9.72 39.57 13.76
CA THR A 323 10.90 38.82 14.23
C THR A 323 10.62 37.33 14.22
N VAL A 324 11.66 36.50 14.29
CA VAL A 324 11.55 35.04 14.32
C VAL A 324 10.67 34.53 15.48
N GLN A 325 10.60 35.23 16.61
CA GLN A 325 9.75 34.85 17.77
C GLN A 325 8.33 35.42 17.69
N ALA A 326 8.13 36.46 16.88
CA ALA A 326 6.86 37.15 16.72
C ALA A 326 6.74 37.58 15.25
N PRO A 327 6.49 36.63 14.35
CA PRO A 327 6.35 36.92 12.93
C PRO A 327 5.05 37.66 12.67
N GLU A 328 5.06 38.57 11.70
CA GLU A 328 3.87 39.34 11.31
C GLU A 328 3.52 39.06 9.84
N PRO A 329 2.55 38.17 9.55
CA PRO A 329 2.11 37.90 8.18
C PRO A 329 1.67 39.15 7.44
N ASN A 330 2.16 39.32 6.22
CA ASN A 330 1.69 40.35 5.30
C ASN A 330 0.56 39.80 4.40
N ALA A 331 0.14 40.59 3.39
CA ALA A 331 -0.96 40.24 2.50
C ALA A 331 -0.56 39.36 1.29
N LYS A 332 0.72 39.00 1.12
CA LYS A 332 1.20 38.27 -0.07
C LYS A 332 0.52 36.91 -0.20
N MET A 333 0.40 36.15 0.90
CA MET A 333 -0.27 34.84 0.88
C MET A 333 -1.75 34.96 0.49
N ASP A 334 -2.43 36.02 0.95
CA ASP A 334 -3.85 36.25 0.67
C ASP A 334 -4.10 36.55 -0.82
N GLY A 335 -3.08 37.01 -1.55
CA GLY A 335 -3.15 37.28 -3.00
C GLY A 335 -2.69 36.11 -3.89
N GLN A 336 -2.19 35.01 -3.32
CA GLN A 336 -1.74 33.86 -4.11
C GLN A 336 -2.93 33.09 -4.68
N THR A 337 -2.85 32.71 -5.95
CA THR A 337 -3.92 32.00 -6.64
C THR A 337 -3.41 30.78 -7.42
N PHE A 338 -4.29 29.80 -7.56
CA PHE A 338 -4.21 28.77 -8.57
C PHE A 338 -5.20 29.13 -9.67
N LYS A 339 -4.75 29.12 -10.91
CA LYS A 339 -5.58 29.40 -12.07
C LYS A 339 -5.26 28.37 -13.15
N THR A 340 -6.31 27.77 -13.67
CA THR A 340 -6.21 26.79 -14.75
C THR A 340 -7.19 27.15 -15.85
N SER A 341 -6.81 26.85 -17.08
CA SER A 341 -7.69 26.89 -18.23
C SER A 341 -7.49 25.63 -19.06
N ASN A 342 -8.52 25.23 -19.79
CA ASN A 342 -8.44 24.12 -20.72
C ASN A 342 -8.70 24.57 -22.16
N SER A 343 -8.34 23.69 -23.10
CA SER A 343 -8.51 23.94 -24.53
C SER A 343 -9.96 24.11 -24.98
N ALA A 344 -10.93 23.69 -24.17
CA ALA A 344 -12.36 23.89 -24.43
C ALA A 344 -12.87 25.29 -24.00
N GLY A 345 -11.98 26.15 -23.49
CA GLY A 345 -12.33 27.48 -23.01
C GLY A 345 -12.94 27.50 -21.60
N GLY A 346 -12.92 26.36 -20.90
CA GLY A 346 -13.18 26.30 -19.47
C GLY A 346 -12.00 26.89 -18.69
N SER A 347 -12.28 27.64 -17.65
CA SER A 347 -11.26 28.17 -16.74
C SER A 347 -11.82 28.22 -15.33
N ASP A 348 -10.99 27.94 -14.35
CA ASP A 348 -11.34 28.13 -12.95
C ASP A 348 -10.12 28.59 -12.16
N SER A 349 -10.39 29.12 -10.98
CA SER A 349 -9.37 29.61 -10.09
C SER A 349 -9.80 29.56 -8.65
N CYS A 350 -8.83 29.50 -7.76
CA CYS A 350 -9.05 29.70 -6.34
C CYS A 350 -7.85 30.40 -5.71
N THR A 351 -8.12 31.18 -4.68
CA THR A 351 -7.07 31.70 -3.80
C THR A 351 -6.53 30.57 -2.93
N VAL A 352 -5.27 30.69 -2.48
CA VAL A 352 -4.70 29.79 -1.47
C VAL A 352 -5.56 29.75 -0.21
N GLN A 353 -6.18 30.87 0.17
CA GLN A 353 -7.11 30.94 1.30
C GLN A 353 -8.36 30.08 1.08
N GLU A 354 -9.04 30.22 -0.07
CA GLU A 354 -10.23 29.41 -0.39
C GLU A 354 -9.91 27.92 -0.42
N TRP A 355 -8.75 27.57 -0.99
CA TRP A 355 -8.25 26.20 -0.97
C TRP A 355 -8.07 25.65 0.44
N ILE A 356 -7.27 26.29 1.27
CA ILE A 356 -7.00 25.82 2.63
C ILE A 356 -8.27 25.79 3.49
N GLN A 357 -9.15 26.78 3.32
CA GLN A 357 -10.45 26.80 4.01
C GLN A 357 -11.32 25.61 3.58
N SER A 358 -11.34 25.27 2.29
CA SER A 358 -12.12 24.12 1.79
C SER A 358 -11.66 22.78 2.38
N ILE A 359 -10.35 22.60 2.58
CA ILE A 359 -9.76 21.44 3.27
C ILE A 359 -10.26 21.37 4.71
N GLN A 360 -10.20 22.50 5.43
CA GLN A 360 -10.62 22.56 6.84
C GLN A 360 -12.11 22.27 7.02
N ASP A 361 -12.93 22.81 6.10
CA ASP A 361 -14.39 22.64 6.09
C ASP A 361 -14.82 21.22 5.71
N GLY A 362 -13.89 20.41 5.18
CA GLY A 362 -14.12 19.02 4.83
C GLY A 362 -14.72 18.82 3.44
N ASN A 363 -14.50 19.76 2.52
CA ASN A 363 -14.98 19.65 1.15
C ASN A 363 -14.17 18.60 0.38
N SER A 364 -14.84 17.65 -0.26
CA SER A 364 -14.23 16.62 -1.10
C SER A 364 -15.06 16.50 -2.39
N PRO A 365 -14.53 16.88 -3.57
CA PRO A 365 -13.17 17.38 -3.77
C PRO A 365 -12.94 18.76 -3.13
N ASP A 366 -11.75 19.00 -2.60
CA ASP A 366 -11.31 20.31 -2.14
C ASP A 366 -11.18 21.29 -3.32
N ARG A 367 -11.05 22.59 -3.03
CA ARG A 367 -11.10 23.63 -4.06
C ARG A 367 -9.92 23.58 -5.04
N LEU A 368 -8.74 23.12 -4.64
CA LEU A 368 -7.62 22.95 -5.58
C LEU A 368 -7.85 21.75 -6.48
N SER A 369 -8.35 20.65 -5.91
CA SER A 369 -8.73 19.45 -6.68
C SER A 369 -9.80 19.78 -7.73
N GLN A 370 -10.79 20.63 -7.41
CA GLN A 370 -11.78 21.13 -8.38
C GLN A 370 -11.15 21.97 -9.50
N VAL A 371 -10.19 22.83 -9.18
CA VAL A 371 -9.48 23.66 -10.18
C VAL A 371 -8.63 22.77 -11.10
N ASP A 372 -8.01 21.73 -10.57
CA ASP A 372 -7.18 20.80 -11.34
C ASP A 372 -7.99 19.86 -12.26
N GLN A 373 -9.23 19.52 -11.88
CA GLN A 373 -10.19 18.74 -12.69
C GLN A 373 -10.48 19.38 -14.06
N ILE A 374 -10.28 20.68 -14.22
CA ILE A 374 -10.44 21.37 -15.50
C ILE A 374 -9.39 20.96 -16.53
N ILE A 375 -8.19 20.61 -16.06
CA ILE A 375 -7.09 20.19 -16.92
C ILE A 375 -7.10 18.68 -17.04
N ASP A 376 -6.83 17.97 -15.95
CA ASP A 376 -6.74 16.51 -15.95
C ASP A 376 -7.11 15.85 -14.63
N GLY A 377 -7.34 16.62 -13.54
CA GLY A 377 -7.78 16.12 -12.24
C GLY A 377 -6.82 15.15 -11.58
N SER A 378 -5.52 15.37 -11.75
CA SER A 378 -4.46 14.58 -11.13
C SER A 378 -4.38 14.80 -9.61
N ILE A 379 -4.50 16.05 -9.16
CA ILE A 379 -4.48 16.41 -7.74
C ILE A 379 -5.80 16.02 -7.11
N GLY A 380 -5.74 15.16 -6.08
CA GLY A 380 -6.94 14.66 -5.41
C GLY A 380 -7.83 13.79 -6.31
N GLY A 381 -7.35 13.35 -7.47
CA GLY A 381 -8.11 12.56 -8.45
C GLY A 381 -8.63 11.23 -7.91
N LEU A 382 -7.93 10.65 -6.91
CA LEU A 382 -8.34 9.42 -6.24
C LEU A 382 -9.29 9.66 -5.07
N LYS A 383 -9.78 10.89 -4.87
CA LYS A 383 -10.81 11.25 -3.89
C LYS A 383 -10.42 10.81 -2.47
N ASP A 384 -11.24 9.96 -1.85
CA ASP A 384 -11.07 9.44 -0.49
C ASP A 384 -10.22 8.16 -0.41
N ALA A 385 -9.58 7.77 -1.51
CA ALA A 385 -8.68 6.63 -1.54
C ALA A 385 -7.58 6.74 -0.48
N LEU A 386 -7.47 5.69 0.32
CA LEU A 386 -6.39 5.43 1.26
C LEU A 386 -6.03 3.96 1.15
N GLU A 387 -4.76 3.65 1.36
CA GLU A 387 -4.29 2.27 1.51
C GLU A 387 -3.56 2.13 2.84
N ASN A 388 -3.39 0.90 3.28
CA ASN A 388 -2.78 0.60 4.56
C ASN A 388 -1.26 0.55 4.46
N VAL A 389 -0.59 0.91 5.55
CA VAL A 389 0.83 0.58 5.70
C VAL A 389 0.99 -0.95 5.74
N ILE A 390 1.99 -1.50 5.04
CA ILE A 390 2.31 -2.93 4.96
C ILE A 390 2.10 -3.63 6.31
N ASN A 391 1.29 -4.69 6.32
CA ASN A 391 0.98 -5.52 7.50
C ASN A 391 0.39 -4.72 8.68
N THR A 392 -0.39 -3.67 8.41
CA THR A 392 -1.10 -2.91 9.44
C THR A 392 -2.50 -2.53 8.96
N ALA A 393 -3.34 -2.04 9.87
CA ALA A 393 -4.61 -1.36 9.54
C ALA A 393 -4.47 0.18 9.44
N ARG A 394 -3.22 0.70 9.43
CA ARG A 394 -2.98 2.15 9.40
C ARG A 394 -3.17 2.66 7.98
N ALA A 395 -4.33 3.23 7.70
CA ALA A 395 -4.62 3.90 6.44
C ALA A 395 -3.79 5.19 6.27
N VAL A 396 -3.21 5.37 5.08
CA VAL A 396 -2.40 6.54 4.70
C VAL A 396 -2.75 7.00 3.28
N PRO A 397 -2.49 8.29 2.95
CA PRO A 397 -2.78 8.84 1.63
C PRO A 397 -1.86 8.29 0.54
N LEU A 398 -2.34 8.34 -0.70
CA LEU A 398 -1.59 8.05 -1.92
C LEU A 398 -0.97 9.32 -2.49
N PHE A 399 0.27 9.19 -2.93
CA PHE A 399 1.06 10.26 -3.54
C PHE A 399 1.65 9.78 -4.85
N GLU A 400 1.74 10.69 -5.82
CA GLU A 400 2.48 10.52 -7.06
C GLU A 400 3.81 11.26 -6.95
N PHE A 401 4.90 10.52 -7.13
CA PHE A 401 6.27 11.00 -7.16
C PHE A 401 6.68 11.21 -8.62
N ARG A 402 6.74 12.47 -9.03
CA ARG A 402 6.89 12.91 -10.41
C ARG A 402 8.34 13.28 -10.71
N ARG A 403 8.62 13.49 -12.01
CA ARG A 403 9.94 13.95 -12.51
C ARG A 403 11.10 13.11 -11.99
N LEU A 404 10.85 11.83 -11.73
CA LEU A 404 11.88 10.90 -11.31
C LEU A 404 12.88 10.72 -12.47
N PRO A 405 14.11 10.30 -12.18
CA PRO A 405 15.15 10.21 -13.20
C PRO A 405 14.70 9.29 -14.33
N GLY A 406 14.53 9.85 -15.53
CA GLY A 406 14.03 9.08 -16.67
C GLY A 406 14.94 7.88 -17.00
N ALA A 407 14.32 6.79 -17.46
CA ALA A 407 14.95 5.50 -17.67
C ALA A 407 14.96 5.12 -19.15
N LYS A 408 16.07 4.53 -19.62
CA LYS A 408 16.06 3.78 -20.89
C LYS A 408 15.42 2.41 -20.68
N SER A 409 15.06 1.70 -21.76
CA SER A 409 14.51 0.34 -21.63
C SER A 409 15.42 -0.59 -20.81
N THR A 410 16.74 -0.45 -20.96
CA THR A 410 17.73 -1.23 -20.18
C THR A 410 17.82 -0.87 -18.70
N GLU A 411 17.17 0.21 -18.26
CA GLU A 411 17.24 0.75 -16.89
C GLU A 411 15.87 0.70 -16.17
N ILE A 412 14.77 0.52 -16.90
CA ILE A 412 13.39 0.56 -16.37
C ILE A 412 13.22 -0.36 -15.17
N LYS A 413 13.61 -1.63 -15.27
CA LYS A 413 13.51 -2.62 -14.19
C LYS A 413 14.23 -2.18 -12.92
N ASP A 414 15.48 -1.74 -13.05
CA ASP A 414 16.31 -1.34 -11.90
C ASP A 414 15.75 -0.09 -11.20
N ARG A 415 15.18 0.84 -11.97
CA ARG A 415 14.55 2.05 -11.44
C ARG A 415 13.28 1.74 -10.66
N VAL A 416 12.40 0.90 -11.21
CA VAL A 416 11.18 0.45 -10.51
C VAL A 416 11.53 -0.32 -9.25
N THR A 417 12.49 -1.25 -9.33
CA THR A 417 12.96 -2.02 -8.17
C THR A 417 13.48 -1.09 -7.07
N SER A 418 14.22 -0.04 -7.42
CA SER A 418 14.73 0.93 -6.46
C SER A 418 13.63 1.78 -5.82
N ALA A 419 12.61 2.17 -6.60
CA ALA A 419 11.46 2.92 -6.09
C ALA A 419 10.59 2.05 -5.16
N GLU A 420 10.28 0.82 -5.57
CA GLU A 420 9.55 -0.17 -4.75
C GLU A 420 10.29 -0.44 -3.43
N GLN A 421 11.61 -0.64 -3.47
CA GLN A 421 12.39 -0.85 -2.26
C GLN A 421 12.36 0.37 -1.33
N ALA A 422 12.45 1.59 -1.87
CA ALA A 422 12.36 2.80 -1.05
C ALA A 422 10.98 2.93 -0.36
N LEU A 423 9.89 2.55 -1.05
CA LEU A 423 8.56 2.50 -0.46
C LEU A 423 8.48 1.45 0.66
N ILE A 424 8.92 0.23 0.40
CA ILE A 424 8.97 -0.86 1.40
C ILE A 424 9.75 -0.42 2.64
N ASP A 425 10.90 0.23 2.47
CA ASP A 425 11.72 0.72 3.57
C ASP A 425 10.95 1.73 4.45
N TYR A 426 10.21 2.67 3.86
CA TYR A 426 9.36 3.60 4.62
C TYR A 426 8.20 2.89 5.32
N HIS A 427 7.53 1.96 4.65
CA HIS A 427 6.44 1.18 5.24
C HIS A 427 6.91 0.38 6.45
N HIS A 428 8.05 -0.30 6.36
CA HIS A 428 8.62 -1.04 7.47
C HIS A 428 9.10 -0.14 8.61
N ALA A 429 9.75 0.98 8.30
CA ALA A 429 10.22 1.92 9.31
C ALA A 429 9.07 2.57 10.11
N LEU A 430 7.91 2.79 9.47
CA LEU A 430 6.81 3.57 10.03
C LEU A 430 5.59 2.73 10.43
N GLY A 431 5.51 1.46 10.04
CA GLY A 431 4.42 0.54 10.38
C GLY A 431 4.32 0.23 11.87
N ALA A 432 5.43 0.29 12.60
CA ALA A 432 5.47 0.04 14.04
C ALA A 432 5.11 1.26 14.90
N ILE A 433 4.93 2.45 14.31
CA ILE A 433 4.64 3.68 15.06
C ILE A 433 3.12 3.74 15.31
N PRO A 434 2.64 3.54 16.56
CA PRO A 434 1.23 3.69 16.86
C PRO A 434 0.86 5.14 16.57
N ARG A 435 -0.24 5.39 15.83
CA ARG A 435 -0.90 6.70 15.90
C ARG A 435 -1.22 6.91 17.38
N PHE A 436 -0.60 7.92 18.01
CA PHE A 436 -0.78 8.16 19.43
C PHE A 436 -2.26 8.44 19.71
N GLY A 437 -3.01 7.38 20.02
CA GLY A 437 -4.31 7.45 20.66
C GLY A 437 -4.08 8.15 21.99
N ARG A 438 -4.51 9.41 22.05
CA ARG A 438 -4.26 10.37 23.12
C ARG A 438 -4.45 9.76 24.51
N THR A 439 -3.37 9.26 25.11
CA THR A 439 -3.29 9.02 26.55
C THR A 439 -2.37 10.10 27.09
N VAL A 440 -2.96 11.13 27.71
CA VAL A 440 -2.24 12.27 28.28
C VAL A 440 -1.20 11.77 29.28
N ARG A 441 0.07 11.72 28.88
CA ARG A 441 1.22 11.67 29.80
C ARG A 441 2.34 12.58 29.30
N SER A 442 2.87 13.33 30.26
CA SER A 442 3.87 14.40 30.14
C SER A 442 5.18 13.92 29.49
N PRO A 443 5.82 14.72 28.62
CA PRO A 443 6.95 14.27 27.82
C PRO A 443 8.29 14.41 28.57
N ARG A 444 9.14 13.39 28.44
CA ARG A 444 10.61 13.55 28.50
C ARG A 444 11.16 13.27 27.11
N SER A 445 11.74 14.30 26.52
CA SER A 445 12.26 14.34 25.16
C SER A 445 13.48 13.41 24.98
N ALA A 446 13.43 12.53 23.97
CA ALA A 446 14.60 11.83 23.46
C ALA A 446 15.14 12.61 22.25
N VAL A 447 16.36 13.13 22.39
CA VAL A 447 17.08 13.88 21.36
C VAL A 447 17.80 12.90 20.45
N TRP A 448 17.44 12.87 19.17
CA TRP A 448 18.21 12.19 18.13
C TRP A 448 19.47 13.00 17.81
N LYS A 449 20.66 12.45 18.10
CA LYS A 449 21.95 13.03 17.68
C LYS A 449 22.41 12.39 16.37
N ARG A 450 22.67 13.23 15.36
CA ARG A 450 23.46 12.84 14.18
C ARG A 450 24.92 12.64 14.59
N GLN A 451 25.55 11.58 14.10
CA GLN A 451 26.99 11.38 14.15
C GLN A 451 27.61 11.91 12.85
N ASP A 452 28.51 12.88 12.97
CA ASP A 452 29.44 13.28 11.90
C ASP A 452 30.59 12.27 11.77
N PRO A 453 31.16 12.10 10.56
CA PRO A 453 32.22 11.13 10.31
C PRO A 453 33.60 11.73 10.60
N CYS A 454 34.42 11.04 11.40
CA CYS A 454 35.86 11.29 11.43
C CYS A 454 36.68 10.01 11.67
N ALA A 455 37.58 9.79 10.70
CA ALA A 455 38.90 9.19 10.78
C ALA A 455 39.05 7.70 11.13
N ASP A 456 39.39 6.96 10.07
CA ASP A 456 39.97 5.62 10.05
C ASP A 456 41.10 5.40 11.07
N SER A 457 40.89 4.40 11.92
CA SER A 457 41.97 3.51 12.33
C SER A 457 41.41 2.09 12.31
N ALA A 458 41.80 1.32 11.29
CA ALA A 458 41.33 -0.05 11.06
C ALA A 458 41.58 -0.94 12.29
N PRO A 459 40.53 -1.47 12.94
CA PRO A 459 40.71 -2.48 13.98
C PRO A 459 40.99 -3.82 13.32
N SER A 460 41.96 -4.54 13.88
CA SER A 460 42.26 -5.94 13.57
C SER A 460 40.98 -6.77 13.66
N SER A 461 40.55 -7.36 12.54
CA SER A 461 39.33 -8.17 12.45
C SER A 461 39.48 -9.46 13.24
N THR A 462 38.95 -9.48 14.47
CA THR A 462 38.66 -10.72 15.21
C THR A 462 37.64 -11.52 14.38
N PRO A 463 37.82 -12.84 14.20
CA PRO A 463 36.87 -13.67 13.46
C PRO A 463 35.47 -13.52 14.05
N VAL A 464 34.53 -13.11 13.19
CA VAL A 464 33.11 -12.93 13.55
C VAL A 464 32.56 -14.32 13.91
N ALA A 465 32.10 -14.47 15.16
CA ALA A 465 31.46 -15.70 15.61
C ALA A 465 30.23 -15.98 14.73
N THR A 466 30.14 -17.19 14.17
CA THR A 466 29.01 -17.60 13.33
C THR A 466 27.76 -17.79 14.18
N ALA A 467 26.65 -17.22 13.74
CA ALA A 467 25.36 -17.36 14.39
C ALA A 467 24.81 -18.80 14.23
N GLN A 468 24.28 -19.40 15.29
CA GLN A 468 23.61 -20.70 15.29
C GLN A 468 22.13 -20.50 15.63
N LEU A 469 21.26 -20.72 14.63
CA LEU A 469 19.81 -20.65 14.80
C LEU A 469 19.24 -22.03 15.20
N THR A 470 18.31 -22.06 16.16
CA THR A 470 17.53 -23.25 16.53
C THR A 470 16.08 -22.86 16.72
N CYS A 471 15.17 -23.58 16.06
CA CYS A 471 13.74 -23.29 16.08
C CYS A 471 12.98 -24.27 16.97
N ASN A 472 11.90 -23.81 17.59
CA ASN A 472 11.03 -24.67 18.41
C ASN A 472 10.19 -25.63 17.53
N GLY A 473 9.93 -25.25 16.29
CA GLY A 473 9.14 -26.00 15.33
C GLY A 473 7.64 -25.74 15.48
N VAL A 474 6.92 -25.98 14.38
CA VAL A 474 5.46 -25.80 14.23
C VAL A 474 4.62 -26.86 14.96
N ASP A 475 5.27 -27.86 15.57
CA ASP A 475 4.61 -28.94 16.31
C ASP A 475 4.22 -28.61 17.75
N THR A 476 4.03 -27.33 18.04
CA THR A 476 3.70 -26.84 19.37
C THR A 476 2.39 -26.05 19.39
N THR A 477 1.72 -26.04 20.53
CA THR A 477 0.56 -25.18 20.79
C THR A 477 0.96 -23.78 21.28
N LYS A 478 2.26 -23.48 21.28
CA LYS A 478 2.79 -22.20 21.75
C LYS A 478 3.26 -21.40 20.57
N TRP A 479 2.45 -20.43 20.19
CA TRP A 479 2.70 -19.58 19.05
C TRP A 479 2.05 -18.22 19.24
N MET A 480 2.48 -17.25 18.43
CA MET A 480 1.94 -15.90 18.45
C MET A 480 1.97 -15.28 17.05
N GLY A 481 1.24 -14.17 16.88
CA GLY A 481 1.31 -13.37 15.66
C GLY A 481 2.69 -12.77 15.44
N ARG A 482 3.17 -12.80 14.18
CA ARG A 482 4.45 -12.22 13.79
C ARG A 482 4.54 -10.74 14.15
N ASP A 483 3.49 -9.98 13.89
CA ASP A 483 3.50 -8.52 14.10
C ASP A 483 3.51 -8.17 15.59
N ALA A 484 2.75 -8.92 16.40
CA ALA A 484 2.79 -8.77 17.85
C ALA A 484 4.19 -9.04 18.41
N LEU A 485 4.92 -10.02 17.87
CA LEU A 485 6.30 -10.31 18.24
C LEU A 485 7.24 -9.17 17.80
N ASN A 486 7.14 -8.73 16.55
CA ASN A 486 7.97 -7.66 16.01
C ASN A 486 7.85 -6.37 16.85
N ASN A 487 6.63 -6.02 17.26
CA ASN A 487 6.34 -4.84 18.08
C ASN A 487 7.03 -4.86 19.45
N VAL A 488 7.25 -6.04 20.04
CA VAL A 488 7.87 -6.16 21.37
C VAL A 488 9.38 -6.36 21.32
N ILE A 489 9.95 -6.86 20.21
CA ILE A 489 11.41 -7.02 20.03
C ILE A 489 12.14 -5.69 20.17
N GLY A 490 11.67 -4.64 19.49
CA GLY A 490 12.31 -3.32 19.54
C GLY A 490 12.33 -2.72 20.96
N THR A 491 11.23 -2.89 21.70
CA THR A 491 11.10 -2.45 23.09
C THR A 491 12.07 -3.23 24.00
N PHE A 492 12.07 -4.56 23.90
CA PHE A 492 12.98 -5.42 24.66
C PHE A 492 14.45 -5.07 24.45
N CYS A 493 14.86 -4.90 23.19
CA CYS A 493 16.25 -4.58 22.86
C CYS A 493 16.68 -3.20 23.35
N ALA A 494 15.79 -2.21 23.31
CA ALA A 494 16.06 -0.88 23.87
C ALA A 494 16.18 -0.94 25.41
N ASP A 495 15.29 -1.65 26.09
CA ASP A 495 15.34 -1.85 27.54
C ASP A 495 16.61 -2.59 27.95
N ALA A 496 17.01 -3.61 27.18
CA ALA A 496 18.19 -4.41 27.46
C ALA A 496 19.50 -3.63 27.26
N GLU A 497 19.58 -2.80 26.21
CA GLU A 497 20.70 -1.87 26.00
C GLU A 497 20.80 -0.85 27.14
N ALA A 498 19.67 -0.26 27.54
CA ALA A 498 19.62 0.70 28.64
C ALA A 498 20.03 0.07 29.98
N GLN A 499 19.64 -1.18 30.24
CA GLN A 499 20.03 -1.91 31.43
C GLN A 499 21.51 -2.29 31.43
N GLY A 500 22.03 -2.76 30.29
CA GLY A 500 23.46 -3.04 30.07
C GLY A 500 24.04 -4.23 30.84
N VAL A 501 23.31 -4.82 31.79
CA VAL A 501 23.75 -5.94 32.65
C VAL A 501 22.62 -6.96 32.84
N GLN A 502 22.95 -8.19 33.23
CA GLN A 502 21.95 -9.24 33.51
C GLN A 502 20.97 -8.82 34.60
N ASP A 503 19.76 -9.38 34.58
CA ASP A 503 18.89 -9.35 35.74
C ASP A 503 19.59 -10.00 36.93
N LYS A 504 19.25 -9.53 38.12
CA LYS A 504 19.90 -10.00 39.34
C LYS A 504 19.71 -11.51 39.51
N ASP A 505 20.83 -12.22 39.62
CA ASP A 505 20.89 -13.67 39.87
C ASP A 505 20.28 -14.57 38.76
N SER A 506 20.10 -14.09 37.52
CA SER A 506 19.40 -14.85 36.44
C SER A 506 20.29 -15.45 35.35
N GLY A 507 21.49 -14.89 35.10
CA GLY A 507 22.29 -15.24 33.91
C GLY A 507 21.73 -14.68 32.58
N SER A 508 20.72 -13.80 32.64
CA SER A 508 20.04 -13.26 31.45
C SER A 508 19.40 -11.89 31.69
N ILE A 509 19.02 -11.19 30.62
CA ILE A 509 17.96 -10.18 30.69
C ILE A 509 16.71 -10.84 30.12
N GLN A 510 15.64 -10.92 30.90
CA GLN A 510 14.38 -11.53 30.48
C GLN A 510 13.20 -10.62 30.76
N ARG A 511 12.29 -10.52 29.79
CA ARG A 511 11.01 -9.82 29.94
C ARG A 511 9.88 -10.67 29.39
N SER A 512 8.68 -10.40 29.88
CA SER A 512 7.45 -10.96 29.33
C SER A 512 6.57 -9.81 28.85
N TYR A 513 5.96 -9.97 27.69
CA TYR A 513 5.07 -9.01 27.07
C TYR A 513 3.68 -9.62 26.87
N ASN A 514 2.66 -8.78 26.81
CA ASN A 514 1.26 -9.17 26.57
C ASN A 514 0.72 -10.24 27.54
N ALA A 515 1.10 -10.13 28.83
CA ALA A 515 0.70 -11.08 29.87
C ALA A 515 -0.81 -11.34 29.92
N GLY A 516 -1.20 -12.62 29.88
CA GLY A 516 -2.59 -13.07 29.89
C GLY A 516 -3.37 -12.80 28.60
N GLY A 517 -2.77 -12.11 27.63
CA GLY A 517 -3.30 -11.94 26.29
C GLY A 517 -2.91 -13.12 25.39
N PRO A 518 -3.50 -13.20 24.19
CA PRO A 518 -3.15 -14.27 23.28
C PRO A 518 -1.67 -14.20 22.90
N ASP A 519 -1.12 -13.01 22.63
CA ASP A 519 0.28 -12.81 22.18
C ASP A 519 1.32 -12.76 23.30
N GLU A 520 1.08 -13.49 24.39
CA GLU A 520 2.03 -13.56 25.49
C GLU A 520 3.35 -14.23 25.05
N VAL A 521 4.44 -13.51 25.25
CA VAL A 521 5.79 -13.95 24.87
C VAL A 521 6.82 -13.55 25.91
N SER A 522 7.79 -14.43 26.12
CA SER A 522 8.99 -14.11 26.86
C SER A 522 10.19 -13.98 25.92
N LEU A 523 10.84 -12.83 25.98
CA LEU A 523 12.09 -12.56 25.27
C LEU A 523 13.23 -12.58 26.28
N SER A 524 14.34 -13.23 25.93
CA SER A 524 15.55 -13.17 26.75
C SER A 524 16.83 -13.09 25.96
N MET A 525 17.86 -12.53 26.60
CA MET A 525 19.25 -12.66 26.17
C MET A 525 20.03 -13.30 27.31
N ASP A 526 20.64 -14.45 27.06
CA ASP A 526 21.39 -15.21 28.05
C ASP A 526 22.88 -15.14 27.74
N TRP A 527 23.72 -14.96 28.75
CA TRP A 527 25.19 -15.01 28.60
C TRP A 527 25.88 -15.42 29.90
N PRO A 528 27.17 -15.79 29.90
CA PRO A 528 27.86 -16.17 31.14
C PRO A 528 27.91 -15.02 32.16
N SER A 529 27.53 -15.31 33.42
CA SER A 529 27.58 -14.30 34.48
C SER A 529 29.02 -13.80 34.71
N GLY A 530 29.16 -12.46 34.75
CA GLY A 530 30.45 -11.80 34.88
C GLY A 530 31.21 -11.57 33.55
N ALA A 531 30.67 -12.02 32.41
CA ALA A 531 31.23 -11.65 31.11
C ALA A 531 31.02 -10.15 30.81
N ASP A 532 32.01 -9.53 30.16
CA ASP A 532 31.93 -8.14 29.68
C ASP A 532 31.14 -8.09 28.36
N PHE A 533 29.84 -8.36 28.45
CA PHE A 533 28.90 -8.21 27.35
C PHE A 533 28.00 -7.01 27.61
N LYS A 534 27.86 -6.16 26.60
CA LYS A 534 26.92 -5.04 26.59
C LYS A 534 25.95 -5.23 25.44
N PRO A 535 24.65 -5.40 25.72
CA PRO A 535 23.63 -5.41 24.69
C PRO A 535 23.72 -4.16 23.82
N GLN A 536 23.56 -4.34 22.51
CA GLN A 536 23.40 -3.26 21.55
C GLN A 536 22.04 -3.44 20.90
N LYS A 537 21.26 -2.35 20.85
CA LYS A 537 19.87 -2.40 20.38
C LYS A 537 19.77 -3.01 18.98
N ASP A 538 20.51 -2.48 18.02
CA ASP A 538 20.39 -2.88 16.61
C ASP A 538 20.81 -4.34 16.39
N ALA A 539 21.87 -4.79 17.06
CA ALA A 539 22.31 -6.19 17.01
C ALA A 539 21.26 -7.12 17.65
N CYS A 540 20.73 -6.75 18.82
CA CYS A 540 19.67 -7.49 19.49
C CYS A 540 18.43 -7.64 18.59
N VAL A 541 17.98 -6.53 17.96
CA VAL A 541 16.85 -6.55 17.03
C VAL A 541 17.15 -7.50 15.88
N GLY A 542 18.31 -7.35 15.21
CA GLY A 542 18.68 -8.22 14.10
C GLY A 542 18.69 -9.71 14.46
N TYR A 543 19.22 -10.08 15.64
CA TYR A 543 19.28 -11.47 16.06
C TYR A 543 17.93 -12.06 16.48
N LEU A 544 17.07 -11.30 17.17
CA LEU A 544 15.72 -11.74 17.51
C LEU A 544 14.81 -11.76 16.27
N SER A 545 14.92 -10.79 15.35
CA SER A 545 14.22 -10.83 14.07
C SER A 545 14.67 -12.01 13.22
N THR A 546 15.94 -12.42 13.29
CA THR A 546 16.37 -13.69 12.66
C THR A 546 15.61 -14.89 13.21
N VAL A 547 15.37 -14.96 14.54
CA VAL A 547 14.53 -16.03 15.11
C VAL A 547 13.09 -15.93 14.57
N MET A 548 12.50 -14.74 14.56
CA MET A 548 11.14 -14.51 14.07
C MET A 548 10.96 -14.87 12.58
N ASP A 549 11.89 -14.47 11.72
CA ASP A 549 11.73 -14.58 10.27
C ASP A 549 12.32 -15.87 9.69
N SER A 550 13.32 -16.46 10.35
CA SER A 550 13.96 -17.70 9.87
C SER A 550 13.47 -18.96 10.59
N CYS A 551 12.74 -18.84 11.71
CA CYS A 551 12.02 -19.97 12.31
C CYS A 551 10.55 -19.97 11.88
N ASP A 552 10.01 -21.18 11.76
CA ASP A 552 8.58 -21.44 11.51
C ASP A 552 8.07 -20.61 10.33
N GLY A 553 8.58 -20.95 9.13
CA GLY A 553 8.26 -20.25 7.90
C GLY A 553 6.78 -20.37 7.52
N ASN A 554 6.42 -19.75 6.40
CA ASN A 554 5.06 -19.82 5.88
C ASN A 554 4.86 -21.08 5.02
N GLU A 555 5.08 -22.27 5.59
CA GLU A 555 4.81 -23.52 4.86
C GLU A 555 3.28 -23.71 4.71
N PRO A 556 2.72 -23.73 3.49
CA PRO A 556 1.27 -23.72 3.28
C PRO A 556 0.51 -24.85 3.96
N ASP A 557 1.15 -26.00 4.17
CA ASP A 557 0.51 -27.19 4.74
C ASP A 557 0.69 -27.32 6.26
N LYS A 558 1.58 -26.54 6.87
CA LYS A 558 1.99 -26.72 8.28
C LYS A 558 1.89 -25.45 9.13
N ASN A 559 2.16 -24.30 8.52
CA ASN A 559 2.08 -23.00 9.16
C ASN A 559 1.55 -21.95 8.18
N PRO A 560 0.34 -22.16 7.62
CA PRO A 560 -0.23 -21.32 6.57
C PRO A 560 -0.50 -19.87 7.00
N LEU A 561 -0.55 -19.62 8.30
CA LEU A 561 -0.76 -18.30 8.90
C LEU A 561 0.54 -17.67 9.40
N ASN A 562 1.70 -18.28 9.09
CA ASN A 562 3.03 -17.77 9.46
C ASN A 562 3.18 -17.48 10.96
N TRP A 563 2.56 -18.32 11.81
CA TRP A 563 2.65 -18.22 13.26
C TRP A 563 4.07 -18.45 13.76
N LYS A 564 4.44 -17.74 14.82
CA LYS A 564 5.80 -17.78 15.37
C LYS A 564 5.84 -18.64 16.62
N HIS A 565 6.45 -19.82 16.52
CA HIS A 565 6.60 -20.76 17.62
C HIS A 565 7.90 -20.53 18.41
N GLY A 566 8.79 -19.69 17.87
CA GLY A 566 9.97 -19.18 18.55
C GLY A 566 11.19 -20.08 18.41
N GLY A 567 12.14 -19.92 19.31
CA GLY A 567 13.44 -20.56 19.24
C GLY A 567 14.53 -19.65 19.79
N TYR A 568 15.77 -19.85 19.34
CA TYR A 568 16.87 -18.98 19.70
C TYR A 568 17.90 -18.84 18.59
N ASN A 569 18.57 -17.70 18.58
CA ASN A 569 19.76 -17.42 17.78
C ASN A 569 20.95 -17.25 18.74
N GLN A 570 22.00 -18.04 18.55
CA GLN A 570 23.20 -18.01 19.40
C GLN A 570 24.39 -17.41 18.65
N VAL A 571 24.97 -16.34 19.19
CA VAL A 571 26.10 -15.61 18.60
C VAL A 571 27.23 -15.57 19.61
N GLY A 572 28.25 -16.39 19.40
CA GLY A 572 29.29 -16.64 20.40
C GLY A 572 28.67 -17.23 21.68
N ASP A 573 28.90 -16.56 22.82
CA ASP A 573 28.40 -16.99 24.12
C ASP A 573 27.03 -16.39 24.49
N VAL A 574 26.45 -15.56 23.61
CA VAL A 574 25.16 -14.89 23.84
C VAL A 574 24.06 -15.62 23.09
N ARG A 575 22.96 -15.92 23.79
CA ARG A 575 21.76 -16.53 23.20
C ARG A 575 20.59 -15.57 23.24
N TYR A 576 19.95 -15.35 22.11
CA TYR A 576 18.78 -14.50 21.93
C TYR A 576 17.55 -15.40 21.77
N ASN A 577 16.64 -15.41 22.74
CA ASN A 577 15.51 -16.35 22.79
C ASN A 577 14.17 -15.64 22.54
N VAL A 578 13.31 -16.31 21.78
CA VAL A 578 11.90 -15.98 21.59
C VAL A 578 11.08 -17.16 22.08
N ASN A 579 10.29 -16.97 23.15
CA ASN A 579 9.49 -18.03 23.76
C ASN A 579 8.03 -17.60 23.91
N PRO A 580 7.16 -17.88 22.93
CA PRO A 580 5.71 -17.77 23.13
C PRO A 580 5.30 -18.62 24.33
N THR A 581 4.55 -18.04 25.28
CA THR A 581 4.22 -18.73 26.54
C THR A 581 2.81 -19.25 26.57
N MET A 582 1.89 -18.60 25.85
CA MET A 582 0.48 -18.96 25.86
C MET A 582 0.23 -20.30 25.13
N GLN A 583 -0.41 -21.25 25.82
CA GLN A 583 -0.79 -22.55 25.29
C GLN A 583 -2.14 -22.45 24.57
N ARG A 584 -2.11 -22.46 23.26
CA ARG A 584 -3.28 -22.34 22.38
C ARG A 584 -3.73 -23.71 21.86
N TYR A 585 -4.51 -23.69 20.79
CA TYR A 585 -4.84 -24.84 19.98
C TYR A 585 -3.72 -25.14 18.97
N LYS A 586 -3.80 -26.31 18.34
CA LYS A 586 -2.88 -26.68 17.25
C LYS A 586 -3.24 -25.95 15.96
N ALA A 587 -2.34 -25.09 15.48
CA ALA A 587 -2.50 -24.43 14.18
C ALA A 587 -2.39 -25.42 13.00
N GLY A 588 -3.03 -25.09 11.88
CA GLY A 588 -3.17 -25.87 10.66
C GLY A 588 -4.56 -25.67 10.02
N THR A 589 -5.12 -26.75 9.46
CA THR A 589 -6.50 -26.76 8.98
C THR A 589 -7.45 -27.18 10.09
N CYS A 590 -8.24 -26.24 10.54
CA CYS A 590 -9.22 -26.40 11.60
C CYS A 590 -10.59 -26.72 11.00
N SER A 591 -11.48 -27.27 11.81
CA SER A 591 -12.84 -27.58 11.35
C SER A 591 -13.88 -27.13 12.36
N MET A 592 -15.08 -26.84 11.87
CA MET A 592 -16.23 -26.64 12.72
C MET A 592 -17.46 -27.26 12.10
N HIS A 593 -18.22 -27.94 12.95
CA HIS A 593 -19.56 -28.35 12.63
C HIS A 593 -20.53 -27.25 13.08
N VAL A 594 -21.39 -26.77 12.19
CA VAL A 594 -22.40 -25.76 12.46
C VAL A 594 -23.76 -26.35 12.09
N HIS A 595 -24.65 -26.44 13.06
CA HIS A 595 -26.06 -26.68 12.82
C HIS A 595 -26.79 -25.35 12.89
N GLU A 596 -27.47 -24.99 11.82
CA GLU A 596 -28.24 -23.76 11.68
C GLU A 596 -29.73 -24.08 11.66
N GLU A 597 -30.50 -23.43 12.51
CA GLU A 597 -31.97 -23.45 12.49
C GLU A 597 -32.50 -22.08 12.07
N ASP A 598 -33.24 -22.00 10.95
CA ASP A 598 -33.89 -20.78 10.48
C ASP A 598 -35.36 -20.73 10.93
N TYR A 599 -35.65 -19.74 11.76
CA TYR A 599 -37.00 -19.36 12.16
C TYR A 599 -37.47 -18.18 11.31
N PHE A 600 -38.40 -18.44 10.40
CA PHE A 600 -39.00 -17.40 9.58
C PHE A 600 -40.49 -17.23 9.86
N SER A 601 -40.93 -15.97 9.86
CA SER A 601 -42.35 -15.60 9.96
C SER A 601 -42.73 -14.60 8.86
N GLY A 602 -43.95 -14.70 8.35
CA GLY A 602 -44.43 -13.88 7.23
C GLY A 602 -45.34 -14.63 6.27
N VAL A 603 -45.69 -14.01 5.15
CA VAL A 603 -46.49 -14.61 4.06
C VAL A 603 -45.64 -14.64 2.81
N ASP A 604 -45.67 -15.74 2.05
CA ASP A 604 -44.98 -15.83 0.77
C ASP A 604 -45.69 -15.04 -0.32
N GLY A 605 -45.02 -14.02 -0.87
CA GLY A 605 -45.52 -13.30 -2.03
C GLY A 605 -44.58 -12.20 -2.54
N PRO A 606 -44.69 -11.80 -3.82
CA PRO A 606 -43.95 -10.66 -4.35
C PRO A 606 -44.21 -9.40 -3.51
N GLY A 607 -43.16 -8.80 -2.96
CA GLY A 607 -43.26 -7.58 -2.13
C GLY A 607 -43.59 -7.81 -0.65
N THR A 608 -43.43 -9.03 -0.14
CA THR A 608 -43.53 -9.32 1.31
C THR A 608 -42.14 -9.46 1.93
N SER A 609 -42.00 -9.03 3.19
CA SER A 609 -40.77 -9.22 3.97
C SER A 609 -40.99 -10.41 4.90
N ARG A 610 -40.20 -11.47 4.74
CA ARG A 610 -39.99 -12.44 5.82
C ARG A 610 -39.04 -11.79 6.84
N SER A 611 -39.24 -12.11 8.12
CA SER A 611 -38.24 -11.84 9.16
C SER A 611 -37.65 -13.19 9.55
N HIS A 612 -36.32 -13.25 9.58
CA HIS A 612 -35.57 -14.47 9.83
C HIS A 612 -34.83 -14.35 11.17
N THR A 613 -34.78 -15.44 11.91
CA THR A 613 -33.99 -15.55 13.14
C THR A 613 -33.28 -16.89 13.09
N TYR A 614 -31.96 -16.85 13.10
CA TYR A 614 -31.14 -18.05 13.01
C TYR A 614 -30.66 -18.45 14.39
N TYR A 615 -30.58 -19.76 14.63
CA TYR A 615 -29.93 -20.30 15.81
C TYR A 615 -28.81 -21.24 15.40
N LEU A 616 -27.64 -21.04 16.00
CA LEU A 616 -26.44 -21.79 15.69
C LEU A 616 -26.06 -22.71 16.85
N ARG A 617 -25.81 -23.99 16.54
CA ARG A 617 -25.10 -24.94 17.42
C ARG A 617 -23.77 -25.28 16.78
N ILE A 618 -22.67 -25.09 17.52
CA ILE A 618 -21.32 -25.08 16.94
C ILE A 618 -20.43 -26.05 17.70
N ASN A 619 -19.63 -26.85 16.98
CA ASN A 619 -18.52 -27.63 17.55
C ASN A 619 -17.25 -27.40 16.72
N ALA A 620 -16.37 -26.55 17.23
CA ALA A 620 -15.14 -26.09 16.60
C ALA A 620 -13.93 -26.87 17.12
N LYS A 621 -13.04 -27.29 16.21
CA LYS A 621 -11.89 -28.15 16.45
C LYS A 621 -10.62 -27.61 15.80
N ASP A 622 -9.49 -27.87 16.45
CA ASP A 622 -8.17 -27.55 15.93
C ASP A 622 -7.66 -28.56 14.90
N ALA A 623 -6.44 -28.35 14.40
CA ALA A 623 -5.86 -29.22 13.36
C ALA A 623 -5.56 -30.65 13.83
N ASP A 624 -5.52 -30.91 15.15
CA ASP A 624 -5.41 -32.26 15.72
C ASP A 624 -6.79 -32.88 16.04
N GLY A 625 -7.88 -32.15 15.78
CA GLY A 625 -9.26 -32.58 16.04
C GLY A 625 -9.71 -32.40 17.48
N ASN A 626 -8.97 -31.65 18.32
CA ASN A 626 -9.37 -31.32 19.67
C ASN A 626 -10.41 -30.20 19.65
N THR A 627 -11.47 -30.29 20.44
CA THR A 627 -12.47 -29.23 20.56
C THR A 627 -11.85 -27.98 21.18
N VAL A 628 -11.96 -26.85 20.48
CA VAL A 628 -11.48 -25.53 20.90
C VAL A 628 -12.64 -24.69 21.44
N ALA A 629 -13.82 -24.82 20.83
CA ALA A 629 -15.02 -24.13 21.27
C ALA A 629 -16.26 -24.97 20.94
N SER A 630 -17.28 -24.91 21.81
CA SER A 630 -18.57 -25.57 21.58
C SER A 630 -19.69 -24.67 22.06
N VAL A 631 -20.79 -24.68 21.33
CA VAL A 631 -22.02 -23.94 21.60
C VAL A 631 -23.15 -24.96 21.49
N ASP A 632 -23.49 -25.57 22.63
CA ASP A 632 -24.44 -26.67 22.68
C ASP A 632 -25.91 -26.19 22.72
N ASN A 633 -26.13 -24.90 23.00
CA ASN A 633 -27.45 -24.27 23.00
C ASN A 633 -27.63 -23.42 21.74
N ASP A 634 -28.87 -23.25 21.33
CA ASP A 634 -29.27 -22.41 20.20
C ASP A 634 -28.82 -20.96 20.43
N ALA A 635 -27.72 -20.57 19.79
CA ALA A 635 -27.20 -19.21 19.86
C ALA A 635 -27.80 -18.35 18.74
N GLU A 636 -28.51 -17.30 19.12
CA GLU A 636 -29.22 -16.41 18.18
C GLU A 636 -28.23 -15.62 17.30
N ALA A 637 -28.49 -15.61 16.00
CA ALA A 637 -27.81 -14.84 14.95
C ALA A 637 -28.83 -14.43 13.87
N GLY A 638 -28.54 -13.42 13.04
CA GLY A 638 -29.42 -12.99 11.93
C GLY A 638 -29.87 -11.53 11.94
N ASP A 639 -30.44 -11.08 10.80
CA ASP A 639 -30.93 -9.72 10.54
C ASP A 639 -30.01 -8.62 11.09
N GLY A 640 -28.72 -8.70 10.73
CA GLY A 640 -27.68 -7.75 11.13
C GLY A 640 -26.97 -8.04 12.45
N ASN A 641 -27.34 -9.11 13.17
CA ASN A 641 -26.66 -9.56 14.38
C ASN A 641 -25.75 -10.76 14.09
N SER A 642 -24.44 -10.55 14.23
CA SER A 642 -23.45 -11.62 14.04
C SER A 642 -23.19 -12.37 15.35
N TYR A 643 -22.94 -13.67 15.27
CA TYR A 643 -22.49 -14.47 16.40
C TYR A 643 -20.96 -14.48 16.48
N HIS A 644 -20.42 -14.29 17.68
CA HIS A 644 -18.97 -14.30 17.94
C HIS A 644 -18.60 -15.54 18.74
N LEU A 645 -17.92 -16.49 18.10
CA LEU A 645 -17.39 -17.69 18.72
C LEU A 645 -15.96 -17.44 19.22
N ALA A 646 -15.82 -17.35 20.55
CA ALA A 646 -14.53 -17.28 21.22
C ALA A 646 -13.86 -18.67 21.28
N GLY A 647 -12.53 -18.71 21.23
CA GLY A 647 -11.72 -19.93 21.39
C GLY A 647 -10.55 -20.01 20.43
N TYR A 648 -10.68 -19.42 19.25
CA TYR A 648 -9.57 -19.22 18.33
C TYR A 648 -8.78 -17.94 18.65
N TYR A 649 -7.66 -17.72 17.97
CA TYR A 649 -6.81 -16.55 18.25
C TYR A 649 -7.52 -15.23 17.93
N ASN A 650 -8.25 -15.21 16.82
CA ASN A 650 -9.24 -14.18 16.52
C ASN A 650 -10.62 -14.79 16.76
N ASP A 651 -11.57 -13.99 17.26
CA ASP A 651 -12.96 -14.43 17.36
C ASP A 651 -13.48 -14.79 15.97
N MET A 652 -14.15 -15.93 15.86
CA MET A 652 -14.84 -16.32 14.64
C MET A 652 -16.20 -15.63 14.62
N VAL A 653 -16.44 -14.80 13.61
CA VAL A 653 -17.70 -14.09 13.40
C VAL A 653 -18.53 -14.84 12.37
N MET A 654 -19.78 -15.12 12.71
CA MET A 654 -20.76 -15.79 11.84
C MET A 654 -21.93 -14.86 11.60
N THR A 655 -22.20 -14.53 10.35
CA THR A 655 -23.26 -13.61 9.93
C THR A 655 -24.20 -14.32 8.96
N PRO A 656 -25.33 -14.87 9.45
CA PRO A 656 -26.36 -15.42 8.57
C PRO A 656 -27.06 -14.30 7.78
N GLU A 657 -27.27 -14.49 6.47
CA GLU A 657 -27.97 -13.54 5.59
C GLU A 657 -29.37 -14.03 5.19
N ALA A 658 -30.37 -13.15 5.32
CA ALA A 658 -31.79 -13.49 5.13
C ALA A 658 -32.34 -13.27 3.71
N GLN A 659 -31.55 -12.79 2.74
CA GLN A 659 -32.07 -12.42 1.41
C GLN A 659 -31.15 -12.78 0.24
N GLY A 660 -31.54 -13.84 -0.48
CA GLY A 660 -31.13 -14.06 -1.87
C GLY A 660 -29.89 -14.94 -2.09
N GLY A 661 -29.13 -15.22 -1.04
CA GLY A 661 -28.11 -16.26 -1.00
C GLY A 661 -28.21 -16.97 0.34
N ASP A 662 -28.63 -18.24 0.35
CA ASP A 662 -28.83 -19.03 1.57
C ASP A 662 -27.47 -19.42 2.19
N TYR A 663 -26.65 -18.44 2.61
CA TYR A 663 -25.32 -18.70 3.16
C TYR A 663 -25.05 -17.94 4.46
N ILE A 664 -24.18 -18.53 5.30
CA ILE A 664 -23.55 -17.86 6.44
C ILE A 664 -22.22 -17.29 5.95
N GLN A 665 -21.94 -16.03 6.25
CA GLN A 665 -20.61 -15.46 6.13
C GLN A 665 -19.80 -15.77 7.40
N PHE A 666 -18.61 -16.33 7.22
CA PHE A 666 -17.64 -16.58 8.28
C PHE A 666 -16.49 -15.60 8.15
N THR A 667 -16.01 -15.08 9.28
CA THR A 667 -14.81 -14.23 9.32
C THR A 667 -13.94 -14.61 10.52
N ILE A 668 -12.63 -14.79 10.32
CA ILE A 668 -11.65 -14.99 11.39
C ILE A 668 -10.32 -14.30 11.04
N GLY A 669 -9.98 -13.25 11.78
CA GLY A 669 -8.89 -12.36 11.36
C GLY A 669 -9.18 -11.78 9.98
N ASP A 670 -8.24 -11.97 9.05
CA ASP A 670 -8.37 -11.50 7.66
C ASP A 670 -9.03 -12.53 6.71
N GLN A 671 -9.36 -13.72 7.22
CA GLN A 671 -10.05 -14.74 6.42
C GLN A 671 -11.55 -14.45 6.41
N SER A 672 -12.17 -14.46 5.23
CA SER A 672 -13.63 -14.45 5.08
C SER A 672 -14.06 -15.43 3.99
N TRP A 673 -15.13 -16.18 4.24
CA TRP A 673 -15.74 -17.09 3.26
C TRP A 673 -17.22 -17.28 3.57
N HIS A 674 -17.94 -17.89 2.62
CA HIS A 674 -19.36 -18.17 2.75
C HIS A 674 -19.61 -19.68 2.81
N SER A 675 -20.74 -20.09 3.39
CA SER A 675 -21.08 -21.51 3.44
C SER A 675 -21.27 -22.16 2.07
N ASP A 676 -21.55 -21.40 1.01
CA ASP A 676 -21.67 -21.94 -0.36
C ASP A 676 -20.32 -22.19 -1.06
N GLN A 677 -19.21 -21.82 -0.43
CA GLN A 677 -17.88 -22.07 -0.93
C GLN A 677 -17.46 -23.53 -0.66
N GLY A 678 -17.49 -24.37 -1.71
CA GLY A 678 -17.20 -25.81 -1.61
C GLY A 678 -15.74 -26.21 -1.89
N GLU A 679 -14.87 -25.28 -2.26
CA GLU A 679 -13.46 -25.56 -2.61
C GLU A 679 -12.49 -24.58 -1.93
N GLY A 680 -11.23 -24.99 -1.79
CA GLY A 680 -10.17 -24.19 -1.19
C GLY A 680 -9.86 -24.53 0.27
N ALA A 681 -8.97 -23.73 0.87
CA ALA A 681 -8.55 -23.88 2.26
C ALA A 681 -9.66 -23.48 3.24
N GLN A 682 -10.42 -22.43 2.90
CA GLN A 682 -11.67 -22.05 3.52
C GLN A 682 -12.82 -22.60 2.68
N ARG A 683 -13.65 -23.46 3.27
CA ARG A 683 -14.81 -24.05 2.58
C ARG A 683 -15.81 -24.61 3.58
N CYS A 684 -17.03 -24.86 3.14
CA CYS A 684 -18.03 -25.61 3.91
C CYS A 684 -18.68 -26.69 3.05
N ASP A 685 -18.85 -27.87 3.64
CA ASP A 685 -19.70 -28.94 3.11
C ASP A 685 -21.10 -28.76 3.72
N VAL A 686 -22.04 -28.23 2.92
CA VAL A 686 -23.38 -27.84 3.39
C VAL A 686 -24.42 -28.91 3.05
N GLY A 687 -25.13 -29.38 4.07
CA GLY A 687 -26.29 -30.26 3.93
C GLY A 687 -27.53 -29.53 3.41
N GLY A 688 -28.49 -30.29 2.88
CA GLY A 688 -29.80 -29.74 2.54
C GLY A 688 -30.62 -29.41 3.80
N TRP A 689 -31.60 -28.54 3.64
CA TRP A 689 -32.59 -28.25 4.68
C TRP A 689 -33.42 -29.51 5.03
N ASP A 690 -33.72 -29.69 6.32
CA ASP A 690 -34.44 -30.86 6.85
C ASP A 690 -35.97 -30.77 6.70
N GLY A 691 -36.50 -29.65 6.20
CA GLY A 691 -37.91 -29.43 5.96
C GLY A 691 -38.22 -28.18 5.12
N ASP A 692 -39.50 -28.01 4.79
CA ASP A 692 -40.03 -26.87 4.04
C ASP A 692 -40.74 -25.83 4.94
N TYR A 693 -40.82 -26.09 6.25
CA TYR A 693 -41.62 -25.31 7.20
C TYR A 693 -40.78 -24.94 8.42
N SER A 694 -40.85 -23.67 8.81
CA SER A 694 -40.11 -23.15 9.95
C SER A 694 -40.46 -23.87 11.28
N PRO A 695 -39.46 -24.20 12.13
CA PRO A 695 -38.03 -24.04 11.86
C PRO A 695 -37.51 -25.08 10.87
N VAL A 696 -36.61 -24.65 9.98
CA VAL A 696 -35.86 -25.56 9.09
C VAL A 696 -34.41 -25.59 9.53
N GLY A 697 -33.85 -26.78 9.63
CA GLY A 697 -32.47 -27.01 10.07
C GLY A 697 -31.56 -27.47 8.93
N ARG A 698 -30.28 -27.15 9.00
CA ARG A 698 -29.24 -27.78 8.16
C ARG A 698 -27.92 -27.92 8.91
N ASP A 699 -27.15 -28.92 8.50
CA ASP A 699 -25.80 -29.18 9.01
C ASP A 699 -24.75 -28.69 8.03
N MET A 700 -23.66 -28.15 8.56
CA MET A 700 -22.53 -27.65 7.79
C MET A 700 -21.22 -28.10 8.44
N ASP A 701 -20.31 -28.66 7.66
CA ASP A 701 -18.95 -28.96 8.09
C ASP A 701 -17.98 -27.99 7.38
N CYS A 702 -17.51 -26.99 8.12
CA CYS A 702 -16.62 -25.96 7.60
C CYS A 702 -15.16 -26.24 7.95
N PHE A 703 -14.26 -25.88 7.04
CA PHE A 703 -12.80 -26.00 7.16
C PHE A 703 -12.17 -24.65 6.89
N PHE A 704 -11.14 -24.29 7.65
CA PHE A 704 -10.43 -23.02 7.51
C PHE A 704 -9.04 -23.12 8.14
N LEU A 705 -8.20 -22.12 7.89
CA LEU A 705 -6.88 -22.07 8.50
C LEU A 705 -7.01 -21.42 9.88
N CYS A 706 -6.50 -22.09 10.91
CA CYS A 706 -6.34 -21.50 12.23
C CYS A 706 -4.96 -21.88 12.75
#